data_AF-A0A521IP70-F1
#
_entry.id   AF-A0A521IP70-F1
#
_cell.length_a   1.000
_cell.length_b   1.000
_cell.length_c   1.000
_cell.angle_alpha   90.00
_cell.angle_beta   90.00
_cell.angle_gamma   90.00
#
_symmetry.space_group_name_H-M   'P 1'
#
loop_
_entity.id
_entity.type
_entity.pdbx_description
1 polymer ?
#
loop_
_entity_poly.entity_id
_entity_poly.type
_entity_poly.pdbx_seq_one_letter_code
_entity_poly.pdbx_strand_id
1 'polypeptide(L)'
;MIDYKQLPVYQNRQEILDALSKNQVIVVQSPTGSGKTTQMPIILHEAGYADEKMIGITQPRRIATLSVCDFIKRQLNDRENFIAYKMRFEDTTDYTTRIKVMTDGILLMELKNDPLLMQYSVILVDEAHERSLNIDFILGLLKRIVAQRPEFKVIISSATINTRVFSRFFDNCPIVSIHSRVYPVHVIYSPAHRQTFDDQLEMIISIVKRESKKQAGDILIFLSGEFEIVTTVNALYAADPKEELEIYPLYGRLGKEEQERVFTPTSKGKTKVVVSTNIAETSVTIDGITVVIDLGVAKLNFYNQKDFTSSLVPLPTSRSSCEQRSGRAGRTQAGTCYRLFTKEDYQSRPAYQIEEILRTDLSEVVLRMSDLGIYDYEQFSFITRPKAQALKSAEETLRYIGAIDRNRMLTSIGSLMVRFPLLPRHSRVVVEAMMTYPDVLDEVLIAIAFLSTKTPFLFPAGEEDASRAAHRSFNTSAYGDFVMYLNLFRQYANLAKQKQRQDFCTKYYLDHQGMQEIVHVHEQLGEICSEIGFPLSSGGSVREYLSCIAKGLSQYICIRARGTMYKSLSVDQIYIHPGSAWFKTLPRFIIAGEIVQTSRLYARSVSPLEQEWLEDIQPGLSKKLMAFDSKQKGKEEEQEEKSFRKRDQQRGTAGFDLYGKRYPTIKARTKKQQEVVIIPLDDLPSIVKANDRSPQRPKNFRAALAYRGFYVHYNDKFFSLLELNGKLKPELGILDNPPSGVFTIDSARLLIDNLRWLLGFTKSKKNREILGFITLEASGSGNYRFSNNPDFFDALDTSLFHLLHLEDELRDSDRKKEAKEVSSIYTKLLTLAQ
;
A
#
# COMPACT_ATOMS: atom_id res chain seq x y z
N MET A 1 -10.21 -33.14 18.61
CA MET A 1 -8.98 -32.67 17.92
C MET A 1 -8.65 -33.67 16.84
N ILE A 2 -8.34 -33.23 15.63
CA ILE A 2 -7.82 -34.13 14.58
C ILE A 2 -6.50 -34.72 15.10
N ASP A 3 -6.31 -36.03 14.98
CA ASP A 3 -5.03 -36.66 15.26
C ASP A 3 -3.99 -36.12 14.26
N TYR A 4 -3.04 -35.32 14.76
CA TYR A 4 -2.06 -34.64 13.91
C TYR A 4 -1.16 -35.62 13.16
N LYS A 5 -1.03 -36.85 13.67
CA LYS A 5 -0.27 -37.93 13.02
C LYS A 5 -0.92 -38.40 11.72
N GLN A 6 -2.19 -38.05 11.48
CA GLN A 6 -2.89 -38.30 10.23
C GLN A 6 -2.65 -37.24 9.15
N LEU A 7 -1.98 -36.13 9.49
CA LEU A 7 -1.65 -35.11 8.49
C LEU A 7 -0.60 -35.65 7.50
N PRO A 8 -0.74 -35.36 6.18
CA PRO A 8 0.14 -35.92 5.16
C PRO A 8 1.63 -35.72 5.44
N VAL A 9 2.02 -34.56 5.98
CA VAL A 9 3.44 -34.28 6.27
C VAL A 9 3.98 -35.21 7.37
N TYR A 10 3.20 -35.52 8.40
CA TYR A 10 3.62 -36.44 9.46
C TYR A 10 3.66 -37.91 9.00
N GLN A 11 2.74 -38.28 8.10
CA GLN A 11 2.74 -39.62 7.47
C GLN A 11 4.01 -39.85 6.64
N ASN A 12 4.50 -38.82 5.96
CA ASN A 12 5.74 -38.85 5.16
C ASN A 12 7.01 -38.49 5.96
N ARG A 13 6.98 -38.49 7.31
CA ARG A 13 8.12 -38.05 8.14
C ARG A 13 9.43 -38.79 7.86
N GLN A 14 9.37 -40.11 7.57
CA GLN A 14 10.57 -40.90 7.32
C GLN A 14 11.29 -40.44 6.04
N GLU A 15 10.54 -40.14 4.98
CA GLU A 15 11.09 -39.65 3.72
C GLU A 15 11.80 -38.30 3.89
N ILE A 16 11.21 -37.41 4.71
CA ILE A 16 11.81 -36.12 5.05
C ILE A 16 13.10 -36.32 5.84
N LEU A 17 13.09 -37.15 6.89
CA LEU A 17 14.25 -37.41 7.75
C LEU A 17 15.38 -38.11 6.99
N ASP A 18 15.04 -39.06 6.11
CA ASP A 18 16.01 -39.76 5.25
C ASP A 18 16.68 -38.79 4.27
N ALA A 19 15.91 -37.87 3.68
CA ALA A 19 16.47 -36.83 2.82
C ALA A 19 17.37 -35.85 3.61
N LEU A 20 16.94 -35.42 4.79
CA LEU A 20 17.68 -34.49 5.65
C LEU A 20 18.96 -35.11 6.25
N SER A 21 18.97 -36.41 6.53
CA SER A 21 20.18 -37.10 7.02
C SER A 21 21.28 -37.10 5.96
N LYS A 22 20.92 -37.29 4.68
CA LYS A 22 21.85 -37.38 3.55
C LYS A 22 22.26 -36.04 2.94
N ASN A 23 21.52 -34.96 3.22
CA ASN A 23 21.71 -33.66 2.58
C ASN A 23 21.69 -32.54 3.61
N GLN A 24 22.46 -31.47 3.40
CA GLN A 24 22.37 -30.28 4.27
C GLN A 24 21.11 -29.46 3.98
N VAL A 25 20.69 -29.40 2.71
CA VAL A 25 19.52 -28.64 2.28
C VAL A 25 18.53 -29.58 1.62
N ILE A 26 17.25 -29.43 1.94
CA ILE A 26 16.16 -30.09 1.23
C ILE A 26 15.05 -29.10 0.91
N VAL A 27 14.33 -29.33 -0.19
CA VAL A 27 13.09 -28.60 -0.50
C VAL A 27 11.91 -29.50 -0.20
N VAL A 28 10.98 -29.04 0.63
CA VAL A 28 9.74 -29.77 0.92
C VAL A 28 8.60 -29.10 0.17
N GLN A 29 8.07 -29.82 -0.83
CA GLN A 29 6.92 -29.41 -1.60
C GLN A 29 5.67 -30.07 -1.02
N SER A 30 4.71 -29.28 -0.54
CA SER A 30 3.44 -29.83 -0.09
C SER A 30 2.33 -28.79 -0.15
N PRO A 31 1.09 -29.17 -0.52
CA PRO A 31 -0.01 -28.21 -0.61
C PRO A 31 -0.33 -27.55 0.75
N THR A 32 -1.01 -26.42 0.72
CA THR A 32 -1.52 -25.76 1.95
C THR A 32 -2.50 -26.66 2.69
N GLY A 33 -2.44 -26.68 4.03
CA GLY A 33 -3.31 -27.51 4.87
C GLY A 33 -2.80 -28.93 5.13
N SER A 34 -1.68 -29.35 4.53
CA SER A 34 -1.07 -30.66 4.76
C SER A 34 -0.27 -30.79 6.08
N GLY A 35 -0.14 -29.70 6.83
CA GLY A 35 0.64 -29.64 8.06
C GLY A 35 2.11 -29.28 7.89
N LYS A 36 2.53 -28.67 6.77
CA LYS A 36 3.96 -28.28 6.53
C LYS A 36 4.60 -27.58 7.71
N THR A 37 4.03 -26.45 8.08
CA THR A 37 4.58 -25.54 9.09
C THR A 37 4.44 -26.07 10.50
N THR A 38 3.36 -26.81 10.76
CA THR A 38 3.00 -27.24 12.11
C THR A 38 3.63 -28.58 12.47
N GLN A 39 3.81 -29.49 11.51
CA GLN A 39 4.33 -30.84 11.77
C GLN A 39 5.84 -30.95 11.58
N MET A 40 6.45 -30.15 10.69
CA MET A 40 7.91 -30.19 10.48
C MET A 40 8.71 -29.95 11.77
N PRO A 41 8.39 -28.96 12.62
CA PRO A 41 9.12 -28.75 13.86
C PRO A 41 9.01 -29.92 14.83
N ILE A 42 7.83 -30.56 14.90
CA ILE A 42 7.57 -31.73 15.75
C ILE A 42 8.41 -32.91 15.25
N ILE A 43 8.40 -33.19 13.95
CA ILE A 43 9.20 -34.26 13.33
C ILE A 43 10.69 -34.07 13.62
N LEU A 44 11.19 -32.84 13.51
CA LEU A 44 12.58 -32.50 13.78
C LEU A 44 12.93 -32.65 15.27
N HIS A 45 12.04 -32.21 16.16
CA HIS A 45 12.20 -32.39 17.60
C HIS A 45 12.22 -33.87 17.99
N GLU A 46 11.27 -34.67 17.51
CA GLU A 46 11.22 -36.13 17.75
C GLU A 46 12.47 -36.85 17.23
N ALA A 47 13.13 -36.30 16.21
CA ALA A 47 14.38 -36.81 15.65
C ALA A 47 15.66 -36.31 16.36
N GLY A 48 15.54 -35.54 17.44
CA GLY A 48 16.66 -35.08 18.27
C GLY A 48 17.35 -33.79 17.79
N TYR A 49 16.83 -33.10 16.78
CA TYR A 49 17.43 -31.84 16.31
C TYR A 49 17.30 -30.69 17.31
N ALA A 50 16.46 -30.83 18.33
CA ALA A 50 16.19 -29.82 19.36
C ALA A 50 16.90 -30.10 20.70
N ASP A 51 17.74 -31.14 20.79
CA ASP A 51 18.28 -31.62 22.06
C ASP A 51 19.36 -30.67 22.61
N GLU A 52 20.33 -30.29 21.76
CA GLU A 52 21.44 -29.41 22.12
C GLU A 52 21.28 -27.96 21.62
N LYS A 53 20.57 -27.79 20.49
CA LYS A 53 20.44 -26.52 19.75
C LYS A 53 18.97 -26.26 19.42
N MET A 54 18.68 -25.05 18.95
CA MET A 54 17.33 -24.66 18.56
C MET A 54 16.99 -25.07 17.12
N ILE A 55 15.69 -25.29 16.90
CA ILE A 55 15.06 -25.31 15.58
C ILE A 55 14.44 -23.93 15.35
N GLY A 56 14.86 -23.24 14.29
CA GLY A 56 14.29 -21.95 13.90
C GLY A 56 13.34 -22.10 12.71
N ILE A 57 12.17 -21.48 12.79
CA ILE A 57 11.15 -21.48 11.72
C ILE A 57 10.89 -20.05 11.33
N THR A 58 11.07 -19.70 10.06
CA THR A 58 10.70 -18.37 9.57
C THR A 58 9.29 -18.36 9.00
N GLN A 59 8.57 -17.26 9.23
CA GLN A 59 7.26 -16.96 8.66
C GLN A 59 7.26 -15.54 8.10
N PRO A 60 6.70 -15.32 6.89
CA PRO A 60 6.60 -13.97 6.33
C PRO A 60 5.59 -13.08 7.07
N ARG A 61 4.66 -13.67 7.84
CA ARG A 61 3.51 -12.95 8.42
C ARG A 61 3.44 -13.13 9.93
N ARG A 62 3.22 -12.02 10.65
CA ARG A 62 3.07 -11.99 12.13
C ARG A 62 1.92 -12.89 12.61
N ILE A 63 0.75 -12.80 11.98
CA ILE A 63 -0.43 -13.61 12.36
C ILE A 63 -0.14 -15.11 12.19
N ALA A 64 0.55 -15.49 11.11
CA ALA A 64 0.95 -16.88 10.90
C ALA A 64 1.96 -17.34 11.95
N THR A 65 2.93 -16.48 12.32
CA THR A 65 3.91 -16.74 13.38
C THR A 65 3.22 -17.09 14.70
N LEU A 66 2.28 -16.25 15.14
CA LEU A 66 1.48 -16.48 16.36
C LEU A 66 0.66 -17.77 16.28
N SER A 67 -0.13 -17.91 15.21
CA SER A 67 -1.04 -19.04 15.03
C SER A 67 -0.30 -20.39 14.99
N VAL A 68 0.83 -20.44 14.28
CA VAL A 68 1.70 -21.63 14.22
C VAL A 68 2.26 -21.95 15.60
N CYS A 69 2.79 -20.96 16.31
CA CYS A 69 3.35 -21.15 17.64
C CYS A 69 2.29 -21.71 18.61
N ASP A 70 1.12 -21.09 18.70
CA ASP A 70 0.01 -21.55 19.55
C ASP A 70 -0.46 -22.96 19.19
N PHE A 71 -0.46 -23.28 17.89
CA PHE A 71 -0.86 -24.60 17.41
C PHE A 71 0.13 -25.69 17.84
N ILE A 72 1.44 -25.45 17.68
CA ILE A 72 2.48 -26.41 18.10
C ILE A 72 2.48 -26.56 19.64
N LYS A 73 2.31 -25.46 20.40
CA LYS A 73 2.19 -25.49 21.87
C LYS A 73 1.09 -26.42 22.35
N ARG A 74 -0.09 -26.34 21.72
CA ARG A 74 -1.22 -27.21 22.04
C ARG A 74 -0.96 -28.67 21.69
N GLN A 75 -0.21 -28.95 20.62
CA GLN A 75 0.09 -30.32 20.19
C GLN A 75 1.11 -31.02 21.10
N LEU A 76 2.12 -30.29 21.58
CA LEU A 76 3.15 -30.82 22.48
C LEU A 76 2.79 -30.68 23.96
N ASN A 77 1.61 -30.11 24.29
CA ASN A 77 1.23 -29.76 25.67
C ASN A 77 2.33 -28.96 26.40
N ASP A 78 2.95 -28.02 25.68
CA ASP A 78 4.06 -27.24 26.20
C ASP A 78 3.59 -26.31 27.33
N ARG A 79 4.26 -26.39 28.48
CA ARG A 79 3.98 -25.60 29.69
C ARG A 79 5.14 -24.70 30.10
N GLU A 80 6.32 -24.85 29.50
CA GLU A 80 7.59 -24.25 29.98
C GLU A 80 8.34 -23.46 28.90
N ASN A 81 7.61 -22.82 27.98
CA ASN A 81 8.16 -22.01 26.87
C ASN A 81 9.17 -22.77 25.98
N PHE A 82 9.08 -24.11 25.93
CA PHE A 82 9.91 -24.90 25.03
C PHE A 82 9.73 -24.46 23.57
N ILE A 83 8.50 -24.04 23.23
CA ILE A 83 8.16 -23.36 21.99
C ILE A 83 7.93 -21.89 22.32
N ALA A 84 8.56 -21.00 21.56
CA ALA A 84 8.33 -19.57 21.67
C ALA A 84 8.35 -18.91 20.31
N TYR A 85 7.89 -17.66 20.25
CA TYR A 85 8.00 -16.86 19.06
C TYR A 85 8.74 -15.56 19.29
N LYS A 86 9.35 -15.06 18.22
CA LYS A 86 10.01 -13.76 18.16
C LYS A 86 9.67 -13.06 16.86
N MET A 87 9.02 -11.91 16.97
CA MET A 87 8.74 -11.04 15.83
C MET A 87 9.21 -9.63 16.12
N ARG A 88 9.17 -8.79 15.10
CA ARG A 88 9.50 -7.38 15.29
C ARG A 88 8.58 -6.84 16.37
N PHE A 89 9.21 -6.21 17.36
CA PHE A 89 8.53 -5.64 18.50
C PHE A 89 7.87 -6.66 19.45
N GLU A 90 8.16 -7.96 19.39
CA GLU A 90 7.54 -8.91 20.34
C GLU A 90 8.41 -10.15 20.51
N ASP A 91 8.82 -10.45 21.73
CA ASP A 91 9.71 -11.57 22.04
C ASP A 91 9.18 -12.34 23.25
N THR A 92 8.93 -13.63 23.06
CA THR A 92 8.49 -14.54 24.13
C THR A 92 9.55 -15.60 24.43
N THR A 93 10.74 -15.46 23.86
CA THR A 93 11.83 -16.45 23.96
C THR A 93 12.61 -16.28 25.27
N ASP A 94 13.11 -17.41 25.77
CA ASP A 94 13.94 -17.51 26.96
C ASP A 94 15.04 -18.59 26.76
N TYR A 95 15.75 -18.94 27.83
CA TYR A 95 16.82 -19.94 27.78
C TYR A 95 16.33 -21.39 27.65
N THR A 96 15.05 -21.68 27.94
CA THR A 96 14.45 -23.02 27.81
C THR A 96 13.90 -23.26 26.41
N THR A 97 13.67 -22.20 25.63
CA THR A 97 13.23 -22.26 24.25
C THR A 97 14.13 -23.17 23.40
N ARG A 98 13.51 -24.12 22.67
CA ARG A 98 14.16 -25.01 21.70
C ARG A 98 13.53 -24.97 20.32
N ILE A 99 12.25 -24.61 20.22
CA ILE A 99 11.58 -24.37 18.95
C ILE A 99 11.21 -22.89 18.89
N LYS A 100 11.86 -22.14 17.99
CA LYS A 100 11.61 -20.71 17.81
C LYS A 100 10.89 -20.44 16.49
N VAL A 101 9.67 -19.93 16.58
CA VAL A 101 8.92 -19.43 15.41
C VAL A 101 9.17 -17.93 15.28
N MET A 102 9.69 -17.46 14.16
CA MET A 102 10.07 -16.06 14.01
C MET A 102 9.70 -15.48 12.66
N THR A 103 9.60 -14.15 12.58
CA THR A 103 9.45 -13.51 11.28
C THR A 103 10.78 -13.49 10.52
N ASP A 104 10.72 -13.44 9.19
CA ASP A 104 11.92 -13.42 8.34
C ASP A 104 12.92 -12.31 8.75
N GLY A 105 12.40 -11.12 9.04
CA GLY A 105 13.22 -9.98 9.50
C GLY A 105 13.94 -10.22 10.84
N ILE A 106 13.39 -11.05 11.73
CA ILE A 106 14.05 -11.41 12.99
C ILE A 106 15.23 -12.34 12.73
N LEU A 107 15.11 -13.32 11.82
CA LEU A 107 16.25 -14.17 11.47
C LEU A 107 17.40 -13.33 10.88
N LEU A 108 17.09 -12.33 10.04
CA LEU A 108 18.10 -11.39 9.54
C LEU A 108 18.79 -10.59 10.66
N MET A 109 18.05 -10.21 11.70
CA MET A 109 18.62 -9.54 12.87
C MET A 109 19.49 -10.49 13.71
N GLU A 110 19.09 -11.75 13.87
CA GLU A 110 19.91 -12.75 14.58
C GLU A 110 21.20 -13.08 13.82
N LEU A 111 21.16 -13.14 12.48
CA LEU A 111 22.33 -13.31 11.61
C LEU A 111 23.39 -12.22 11.79
N LYS A 112 23.04 -11.06 12.36
CA LYS A 112 24.02 -10.03 12.72
C LYS A 112 24.84 -10.45 13.95
N ASN A 113 24.15 -10.89 14.99
CA ASN A 113 24.77 -11.24 16.27
C ASN A 113 25.42 -12.63 16.23
N ASP A 114 24.85 -13.53 15.43
CA ASP A 114 25.33 -14.89 15.21
C ASP A 114 25.40 -15.18 13.69
N PRO A 115 26.44 -14.70 12.98
CA PRO A 115 26.58 -14.83 11.52
C PRO A 115 26.63 -16.26 11.00
N LEU A 116 26.92 -17.22 11.88
CA LEU A 116 26.96 -18.64 11.56
C LEU A 116 25.74 -19.40 12.10
N LEU A 117 24.80 -18.72 12.79
CA LEU A 117 23.63 -19.32 13.44
C LEU A 117 24.01 -20.48 14.38
N MET A 118 25.11 -20.36 15.12
CA MET A 118 25.66 -21.38 16.03
C MET A 118 24.64 -21.94 17.02
N GLN A 119 23.65 -21.13 17.42
CA GLN A 119 22.56 -21.54 18.30
C GLN A 119 21.55 -22.51 17.65
N TYR A 120 21.58 -22.65 16.32
CA TYR A 120 20.63 -23.44 15.55
C TYR A 120 21.26 -24.71 14.97
N SER A 121 20.49 -25.80 15.01
CA SER A 121 20.76 -27.04 14.28
C SER A 121 20.10 -27.02 12.90
N VAL A 122 18.86 -26.51 12.83
CA VAL A 122 18.03 -26.48 11.63
C VAL A 122 17.33 -25.13 11.49
N ILE A 123 17.33 -24.57 10.28
CA ILE A 123 16.45 -23.46 9.89
C ILE A 123 15.43 -23.95 8.84
N LEU A 124 14.16 -23.80 9.16
CA LEU A 124 13.03 -23.98 8.25
C LEU A 124 12.62 -22.62 7.69
N VAL A 125 12.91 -22.37 6.41
CA VAL A 125 12.39 -21.22 5.67
C VAL A 125 11.05 -21.61 5.08
N ASP A 126 9.96 -21.17 5.72
CA ASP A 126 8.62 -21.52 5.29
C ASP A 126 8.01 -20.52 4.30
N GLU A 127 6.97 -20.95 3.59
CA GLU A 127 6.24 -20.14 2.62
C GLU A 127 7.17 -19.49 1.57
N ALA A 128 8.28 -20.15 1.21
CA ALA A 128 9.31 -19.61 0.33
C ALA A 128 8.78 -19.19 -1.06
N HIS A 129 7.62 -19.72 -1.44
CA HIS A 129 6.89 -19.35 -2.65
C HIS A 129 6.33 -17.92 -2.65
N GLU A 130 6.22 -17.24 -1.51
CA GLU A 130 5.87 -15.80 -1.48
C GLU A 130 6.98 -14.94 -2.12
N ARG A 131 8.23 -15.45 -2.20
CA ARG A 131 9.38 -14.76 -2.82
C ARG A 131 9.51 -13.31 -2.32
N SER A 132 9.38 -13.15 -1.01
CA SER A 132 9.58 -11.86 -0.34
C SER A 132 11.05 -11.46 -0.41
N LEU A 133 11.30 -10.16 -0.31
CA LEU A 133 12.66 -9.63 -0.32
C LEU A 133 13.54 -10.23 0.80
N ASN A 134 12.96 -10.40 1.99
CA ASN A 134 13.67 -10.98 3.13
C ASN A 134 13.97 -12.46 2.95
N ILE A 135 13.02 -13.26 2.43
CA ILE A 135 13.23 -14.69 2.15
C ILE A 135 14.38 -14.87 1.15
N ASP A 136 14.37 -14.14 0.03
CA ASP A 136 15.42 -14.25 -0.98
C ASP A 136 16.80 -13.85 -0.40
N PHE A 137 16.85 -12.86 0.49
CA PHE A 137 18.08 -12.46 1.17
C PHE A 137 18.57 -13.51 2.18
N ILE A 138 17.67 -14.06 3.01
CA ILE A 138 17.95 -15.15 3.94
C ILE A 138 18.51 -16.36 3.19
N LEU A 139 17.90 -16.77 2.09
CA LEU A 139 18.36 -17.92 1.32
C LEU A 139 19.77 -17.71 0.76
N GLY A 140 20.11 -16.48 0.35
CA GLY A 140 21.47 -16.11 -0.02
C GLY A 140 22.47 -16.21 1.14
N LEU A 141 22.09 -15.78 2.34
CA LEU A 141 22.92 -15.89 3.55
C LEU A 141 23.09 -17.36 4.00
N LEU A 142 22.00 -18.13 4.01
CA LEU A 142 22.02 -19.56 4.36
C LEU A 142 22.91 -20.35 3.41
N LYS A 143 22.94 -20.03 2.10
CA LYS A 143 23.87 -20.68 1.16
C LYS A 143 25.34 -20.50 1.58
N ARG A 144 25.71 -19.35 2.15
CA ARG A 144 27.06 -19.10 2.65
C ARG A 144 27.35 -19.82 3.98
N ILE A 145 26.34 -19.99 4.83
CA ILE A 145 26.47 -20.68 6.12
C ILE A 145 26.59 -22.19 5.91
N VAL A 146 25.76 -22.77 5.06
CA VAL A 146 25.80 -24.20 4.71
C VAL A 146 27.19 -24.63 4.20
N ALA A 147 27.86 -23.76 3.43
CA ALA A 147 29.23 -24.00 2.97
C ALA A 147 30.29 -24.01 4.09
N GLN A 148 30.01 -23.38 5.24
CA GLN A 148 30.93 -23.27 6.38
C GLN A 148 30.57 -24.22 7.54
N ARG A 149 29.31 -24.68 7.61
CA ARG A 149 28.78 -25.54 8.69
C ARG A 149 28.19 -26.84 8.13
N PRO A 150 29.02 -27.89 7.97
CA PRO A 150 28.61 -29.19 7.42
C PRO A 150 27.44 -29.86 8.17
N GLU A 151 27.33 -29.62 9.47
CA GLU A 151 26.30 -30.18 10.35
C GLU A 151 24.98 -29.41 10.31
N PHE A 152 25.02 -28.14 9.91
CA PHE A 152 23.84 -27.27 9.87
C PHE A 152 22.90 -27.68 8.73
N LYS A 153 21.60 -27.72 9.04
CA LYS A 153 20.56 -28.14 8.09
C LYS A 153 19.62 -27.00 7.73
N VAL A 154 19.16 -26.99 6.48
CA VAL A 154 18.18 -26.03 5.97
C VAL A 154 17.04 -26.77 5.28
N ILE A 155 15.81 -26.41 5.63
CA ILE A 155 14.61 -26.90 4.96
C ILE A 155 13.91 -25.71 4.31
N ILE A 156 13.64 -25.82 3.01
CA ILE A 156 12.89 -24.81 2.27
C ILE A 156 11.51 -25.36 1.99
N SER A 157 10.49 -24.80 2.62
CA SER A 157 9.11 -25.25 2.48
C SER A 157 8.35 -24.38 1.48
N SER A 158 7.65 -25.03 0.54
CA SER A 158 6.91 -24.35 -0.53
C SER A 158 5.61 -25.09 -0.86
N ALA A 159 4.54 -24.31 -1.11
CA ALA A 159 3.26 -24.85 -1.56
C ALA A 159 3.16 -25.00 -3.09
N THR A 160 4.13 -24.48 -3.84
CA THR A 160 4.04 -24.36 -5.31
C THR A 160 4.92 -25.35 -6.04
N ILE A 161 4.61 -25.58 -7.33
CA ILE A 161 5.36 -26.50 -8.20
C ILE A 161 6.73 -25.94 -8.65
N ASN A 162 7.05 -24.68 -8.32
CA ASN A 162 8.32 -24.05 -8.71
C ASN A 162 9.48 -24.34 -7.75
N THR A 163 9.45 -25.48 -7.08
CA THR A 163 10.49 -25.93 -6.12
C THR A 163 11.86 -26.13 -6.77
N ARG A 164 11.88 -26.32 -8.09
CA ARG A 164 13.11 -26.46 -8.89
C ARG A 164 14.02 -25.23 -8.83
N VAL A 165 13.47 -24.02 -8.65
CA VAL A 165 14.29 -22.81 -8.52
C VAL A 165 15.12 -22.86 -7.25
N PHE A 166 14.51 -23.25 -6.12
CA PHE A 166 15.20 -23.42 -4.84
C PHE A 166 16.22 -24.56 -4.90
N SER A 167 15.82 -25.70 -5.48
CA SER A 167 16.72 -26.85 -5.66
C SER A 167 17.97 -26.46 -6.46
N ARG A 168 17.81 -25.84 -7.63
CA ARG A 168 18.96 -25.35 -8.44
C ARG A 168 19.81 -24.33 -7.70
N PHE A 169 19.18 -23.44 -6.94
CA PHE A 169 19.89 -22.42 -6.18
C PHE A 169 20.77 -23.03 -5.08
N PHE A 170 20.34 -24.13 -4.45
CA PHE A 170 21.13 -24.94 -3.52
C PHE A 170 21.72 -26.19 -4.19
N ASP A 171 22.34 -26.00 -5.36
CA ASP A 171 23.19 -27.00 -6.03
C ASP A 171 22.47 -28.33 -6.35
N ASN A 172 21.21 -28.22 -6.78
CA ASN A 172 20.29 -29.32 -7.10
C ASN A 172 19.95 -30.21 -5.90
N CYS A 173 19.77 -29.62 -4.71
CA CYS A 173 19.33 -30.33 -3.52
C CYS A 173 17.97 -31.05 -3.74
N PRO A 174 17.71 -32.16 -3.02
CA PRO A 174 16.54 -32.99 -3.28
C PRO A 174 15.23 -32.29 -2.96
N ILE A 175 14.19 -32.62 -3.73
CA ILE A 175 12.83 -32.14 -3.53
C ILE A 175 11.98 -33.30 -3.02
N VAL A 176 11.51 -33.20 -1.77
CA VAL A 176 10.56 -34.15 -1.17
C VAL A 176 9.15 -33.66 -1.46
N SER A 177 8.39 -34.42 -2.26
CA SER A 177 7.05 -34.03 -2.72
C SER A 177 5.97 -34.81 -1.99
N ILE A 178 5.22 -34.13 -1.13
CA ILE A 178 4.18 -34.74 -0.30
C ILE A 178 2.84 -34.51 -0.97
N HIS A 179 2.26 -35.58 -1.50
CA HIS A 179 0.95 -35.55 -2.11
C HIS A 179 -0.14 -35.59 -1.03
N SER A 180 -0.99 -34.56 -0.95
CA SER A 180 -2.26 -34.64 -0.22
C SER A 180 -3.39 -34.95 -1.19
N ARG A 181 -4.44 -35.64 -0.70
CA ARG A 181 -5.69 -35.74 -1.45
C ARG A 181 -6.34 -34.35 -1.46
N VAL A 182 -6.26 -33.66 -2.58
CA VAL A 182 -7.07 -32.46 -2.86
C VAL A 182 -8.28 -32.93 -3.65
N TYR A 183 -9.48 -32.51 -3.25
CA TYR A 183 -10.69 -32.84 -3.99
C TYR A 183 -10.71 -32.07 -5.31
N PRO A 184 -11.28 -32.65 -6.39
CA PRO A 184 -11.31 -31.98 -7.69
C PRO A 184 -12.11 -30.68 -7.62
N VAL A 185 -11.59 -29.63 -8.28
CA VAL A 185 -12.26 -28.33 -8.42
C VAL A 185 -12.64 -28.13 -9.88
N HIS A 186 -13.93 -27.98 -10.14
CA HIS A 186 -14.43 -27.68 -11.49
C HIS A 186 -14.27 -26.18 -11.79
N VAL A 187 -13.45 -25.83 -12.78
CA VAL A 187 -13.20 -24.43 -13.16
C VAL A 187 -14.15 -24.00 -14.27
N ILE A 188 -14.91 -22.94 -14.03
CA ILE A 188 -15.86 -22.34 -14.97
C ILE A 188 -15.38 -20.93 -15.31
N TYR A 189 -15.13 -20.67 -16.59
CA TYR A 189 -14.84 -19.33 -17.09
C TYR A 189 -16.15 -18.63 -17.39
N SER A 190 -16.42 -17.52 -16.70
CA SER A 190 -17.65 -16.74 -16.83
C SER A 190 -17.29 -15.26 -16.91
N PRO A 191 -16.72 -14.80 -18.04
CA PRO A 191 -16.36 -13.40 -18.21
C PRO A 191 -17.60 -12.51 -18.26
N ALA A 192 -17.55 -11.36 -17.59
CA ALA A 192 -18.60 -10.35 -17.72
C ALA A 192 -18.65 -9.81 -19.17
N HIS A 193 -19.86 -9.51 -19.67
CA HIS A 193 -20.06 -8.94 -21.02
C HIS A 193 -19.29 -7.63 -21.23
N ARG A 194 -19.17 -6.85 -20.16
CA ARG A 194 -18.37 -5.64 -20.07
C ARG A 194 -17.49 -5.76 -18.83
N GLN A 195 -16.23 -5.36 -18.94
CA GLN A 195 -15.27 -5.39 -17.82
C GLN A 195 -15.37 -4.13 -16.97
N THR A 196 -16.58 -3.67 -16.66
CA THR A 196 -16.76 -2.68 -15.60
C THR A 196 -16.98 -3.40 -14.28
N PHE A 197 -16.70 -2.74 -13.16
CA PHE A 197 -16.91 -3.34 -11.86
C PHE A 197 -18.40 -3.59 -11.58
N ASP A 198 -19.30 -2.73 -12.07
CA ASP A 198 -20.75 -2.89 -11.88
C ASP A 198 -21.28 -4.16 -12.57
N ASP A 199 -20.85 -4.44 -13.81
CA ASP A 199 -21.23 -5.67 -14.51
C ASP A 199 -20.67 -6.93 -13.82
N GLN A 200 -19.45 -6.85 -13.29
CA GLN A 200 -18.84 -7.92 -12.50
C GLN A 200 -19.62 -8.14 -11.19
N LEU A 201 -20.07 -7.06 -10.56
CA LEU A 201 -20.85 -7.12 -9.32
C LEU A 201 -22.21 -7.81 -9.52
N GLU A 202 -22.94 -7.48 -10.58
CA GLU A 202 -24.19 -8.17 -10.92
C GLU A 202 -23.95 -9.66 -11.14
N MET A 203 -22.84 -10.00 -11.80
CA MET A 203 -22.46 -11.39 -12.03
C MET A 203 -22.13 -12.13 -10.73
N ILE A 204 -21.37 -11.51 -9.82
CA ILE A 204 -21.09 -12.05 -8.48
C ILE A 204 -22.39 -12.35 -7.75
N ILE A 205 -23.33 -11.40 -7.71
CA ILE A 205 -24.62 -11.57 -7.04
C ILE A 205 -25.40 -12.73 -7.64
N SER A 206 -25.41 -12.85 -8.98
CA SER A 206 -26.10 -13.94 -9.68
C SER A 206 -25.53 -15.32 -9.32
N ILE A 207 -24.19 -15.44 -9.23
CA ILE A 207 -23.50 -16.67 -8.87
C ILE A 207 -23.77 -17.01 -7.41
N VAL A 208 -23.62 -16.04 -6.50
CA VAL A 208 -23.88 -16.23 -5.06
C VAL A 208 -25.31 -16.74 -4.83
N LYS A 209 -26.32 -16.10 -5.44
CA LYS A 209 -27.73 -16.53 -5.34
C LYS A 209 -27.99 -17.93 -5.88
N ARG A 210 -27.26 -18.34 -6.93
CA ARG A 210 -27.42 -19.69 -7.50
C ARG A 210 -26.79 -20.75 -6.61
N GLU A 211 -25.59 -20.48 -6.10
CA GLU A 211 -24.84 -21.44 -5.30
C GLU A 211 -25.38 -21.55 -3.86
N SER A 212 -25.85 -20.45 -3.26
CA SER A 212 -26.46 -20.48 -1.91
C SER A 212 -27.70 -21.37 -1.84
N LYS A 213 -28.52 -21.39 -2.90
CA LYS A 213 -29.70 -22.28 -3.02
C LYS A 213 -29.37 -23.77 -2.98
N LYS A 214 -28.13 -24.15 -3.32
CA LYS A 214 -27.70 -25.57 -3.28
C LYS A 214 -27.35 -26.01 -1.86
N GLN A 215 -27.10 -25.08 -0.94
CA GLN A 215 -26.65 -25.33 0.44
C GLN A 215 -25.49 -26.35 0.52
N ALA A 216 -24.58 -26.31 -0.45
CA ALA A 216 -23.50 -27.28 -0.63
C ALA A 216 -22.15 -26.82 -0.05
N GLY A 217 -22.16 -25.81 0.82
CA GLY A 217 -20.99 -25.22 1.45
C GLY A 217 -20.90 -23.70 1.25
N ASP A 218 -19.78 -23.14 1.69
CA ASP A 218 -19.55 -21.70 1.77
C ASP A 218 -18.85 -21.14 0.52
N ILE A 219 -18.96 -19.83 0.34
CA ILE A 219 -18.48 -19.10 -0.83
C ILE A 219 -17.34 -18.17 -0.44
N LEU A 220 -16.25 -18.18 -1.22
CA LEU A 220 -15.13 -17.26 -1.11
C LEU A 220 -14.98 -16.43 -2.39
N ILE A 221 -14.96 -15.11 -2.26
CA ILE A 221 -14.88 -14.16 -3.37
C ILE A 221 -13.55 -13.41 -3.29
N PHE A 222 -12.77 -13.38 -4.36
CA PHE A 222 -11.51 -12.65 -4.45
C PHE A 222 -11.67 -11.32 -5.21
N LEU A 223 -11.47 -10.21 -4.50
CA LEU A 223 -11.46 -8.84 -5.02
C LEU A 223 -10.10 -8.16 -4.80
N SER A 224 -9.86 -7.03 -5.47
CA SER A 224 -8.54 -6.38 -5.49
C SER A 224 -8.31 -5.41 -4.32
N GLY A 225 -9.37 -4.90 -3.69
CA GLY A 225 -9.23 -3.94 -2.59
C GLY A 225 -10.50 -3.65 -1.81
N GLU A 226 -10.34 -2.81 -0.80
CA GLU A 226 -11.38 -2.50 0.19
C GLU A 226 -12.66 -1.90 -0.43
N PHE A 227 -12.54 -0.89 -1.30
CA PHE A 227 -13.69 -0.25 -1.93
C PHE A 227 -14.58 -1.27 -2.68
N GLU A 228 -13.96 -2.19 -3.43
CA GLU A 228 -14.68 -3.25 -4.14
C GLU A 228 -15.35 -4.22 -3.16
N ILE A 229 -14.67 -4.56 -2.07
CA ILE A 229 -15.20 -5.45 -1.03
C ILE A 229 -16.43 -4.84 -0.36
N VAL A 230 -16.33 -3.60 0.13
CA VAL A 230 -17.44 -2.92 0.81
C VAL A 230 -18.63 -2.75 -0.13
N THR A 231 -18.38 -2.33 -1.38
CA THR A 231 -19.42 -2.21 -2.40
C THR A 231 -20.12 -3.55 -2.66
N THR A 232 -19.33 -4.64 -2.76
CA THR A 232 -19.86 -5.99 -2.98
C THR A 232 -20.68 -6.49 -1.79
N VAL A 233 -20.18 -6.28 -0.58
CA VAL A 233 -20.88 -6.67 0.66
C VAL A 233 -22.22 -5.94 0.77
N ASN A 234 -22.25 -4.63 0.55
CA ASN A 234 -23.49 -3.85 0.59
C ASN A 234 -24.50 -4.31 -0.47
N ALA A 235 -24.03 -4.59 -1.69
CA ALA A 235 -24.89 -5.08 -2.76
C ALA A 235 -25.41 -6.50 -2.50
N LEU A 236 -24.61 -7.37 -1.86
CA LEU A 236 -25.05 -8.70 -1.44
C LEU A 236 -26.11 -8.63 -0.35
N TYR A 237 -25.95 -7.76 0.66
CA TYR A 237 -26.99 -7.52 1.68
C TYR A 237 -28.30 -7.03 1.05
N ALA A 238 -28.22 -6.05 0.14
CA ALA A 238 -29.41 -5.54 -0.56
C ALA A 238 -30.08 -6.62 -1.42
N ALA A 239 -29.30 -7.57 -1.94
CA ALA A 239 -29.77 -8.65 -2.78
C ALA A 239 -30.32 -9.87 -1.99
N ASP A 240 -30.13 -9.93 -0.67
CA ASP A 240 -30.56 -11.00 0.23
C ASP A 240 -31.54 -10.51 1.32
N PRO A 241 -32.78 -10.12 0.95
CA PRO A 241 -33.77 -9.61 1.90
C PRO A 241 -34.29 -10.66 2.89
N LYS A 242 -33.94 -11.95 2.71
CA LYS A 242 -34.36 -13.05 3.58
C LYS A 242 -33.30 -13.42 4.63
N GLU A 243 -32.14 -12.76 4.61
CA GLU A 243 -31.00 -13.03 5.50
C GLU A 243 -30.54 -14.50 5.49
N GLU A 244 -30.56 -15.13 4.31
CA GLU A 244 -30.07 -16.49 4.08
C GLU A 244 -28.53 -16.56 4.04
N LEU A 245 -27.86 -15.41 3.88
CA LEU A 245 -26.40 -15.29 3.79
C LEU A 245 -25.77 -14.76 5.08
N GLU A 246 -24.60 -15.30 5.44
CA GLU A 246 -23.69 -14.73 6.45
C GLU A 246 -22.47 -14.12 5.75
N ILE A 247 -22.48 -12.81 5.55
CA ILE A 247 -21.49 -12.11 4.73
C ILE A 247 -20.37 -11.54 5.61
N TYR A 248 -19.12 -11.83 5.27
CA TYR A 248 -17.94 -11.36 6.00
C TYR A 248 -16.90 -10.72 5.07
N PRO A 249 -16.56 -9.44 5.25
CA PRO A 249 -15.43 -8.83 4.55
C PRO A 249 -14.09 -9.32 5.13
N LEU A 250 -13.05 -9.42 4.29
CA LEU A 250 -11.70 -9.78 4.71
C LEU A 250 -10.61 -9.02 3.93
N TYR A 251 -10.20 -7.87 4.45
CA TYR A 251 -9.11 -7.03 3.92
C TYR A 251 -8.21 -6.50 5.03
N GLY A 252 -7.00 -6.05 4.69
CA GLY A 252 -5.92 -5.83 5.66
C GLY A 252 -6.11 -4.71 6.67
N ARG A 253 -7.11 -3.84 6.49
CA ARG A 253 -7.45 -2.71 7.38
C ARG A 253 -8.50 -3.06 8.44
N LEU A 254 -9.19 -4.21 8.32
CA LEU A 254 -10.16 -4.67 9.33
C LEU A 254 -9.46 -4.94 10.67
N GLY A 255 -10.17 -4.69 11.77
CA GLY A 255 -9.70 -5.07 13.11
C GLY A 255 -9.59 -6.60 13.25
N LYS A 256 -8.73 -7.09 14.16
CA LYS A 256 -8.52 -8.55 14.31
C LYS A 256 -9.79 -9.30 14.68
N GLU A 257 -10.63 -8.74 15.56
CA GLU A 257 -11.91 -9.37 15.91
C GLU A 257 -12.78 -9.60 14.68
N GLU A 258 -12.86 -8.60 13.78
CA GLU A 258 -13.61 -8.73 12.51
C GLU A 258 -12.97 -9.74 11.55
N GLN A 259 -11.63 -9.77 11.46
CA GLN A 259 -10.93 -10.76 10.65
C GLN A 259 -11.16 -12.18 11.17
N GLU A 260 -11.22 -12.37 12.49
CA GLU A 260 -11.44 -13.67 13.11
C GLU A 260 -12.87 -14.19 12.95
N ARG A 261 -13.85 -13.30 12.74
CA ARG A 261 -15.24 -13.70 12.50
C ARG A 261 -15.39 -14.65 11.31
N VAL A 262 -14.50 -14.59 10.31
CA VAL A 262 -14.55 -15.51 9.15
C VAL A 262 -14.41 -16.98 9.54
N PHE A 263 -13.79 -17.29 10.67
CA PHE A 263 -13.61 -18.65 11.19
C PHE A 263 -14.82 -19.20 11.95
N THR A 264 -15.80 -18.35 12.26
CA THR A 264 -17.02 -18.77 12.95
C THR A 264 -17.76 -19.82 12.12
N PRO A 265 -18.17 -20.97 12.67
CA PRO A 265 -18.92 -21.95 11.90
C PRO A 265 -20.22 -21.37 11.33
N THR A 266 -20.58 -21.78 10.11
CA THR A 266 -21.78 -21.32 9.42
C THR A 266 -23.05 -21.78 10.15
N SER A 267 -24.01 -20.87 10.38
CA SER A 267 -25.28 -21.23 11.02
C SER A 267 -26.10 -22.20 10.18
N LYS A 268 -26.89 -23.07 10.84
CA LYS A 268 -27.76 -24.05 10.16
C LYS A 268 -28.72 -23.35 9.19
N GLY A 269 -28.74 -23.80 7.95
CA GLY A 269 -29.63 -23.28 6.89
C GLY A 269 -29.14 -22.00 6.22
N LYS A 270 -28.02 -21.41 6.66
CA LYS A 270 -27.39 -20.24 6.03
C LYS A 270 -26.19 -20.64 5.18
N THR A 271 -25.78 -19.75 4.28
CA THR A 271 -24.54 -19.88 3.49
C THR A 271 -23.59 -18.76 3.86
N LYS A 272 -22.35 -19.10 4.27
CA LYS A 272 -21.35 -18.07 4.52
C LYS A 272 -20.77 -17.57 3.20
N VAL A 273 -20.61 -16.25 3.09
CA VAL A 273 -19.97 -15.59 1.95
C VAL A 273 -18.84 -14.73 2.46
N VAL A 274 -17.61 -15.15 2.22
CA VAL A 274 -16.40 -14.39 2.57
C VAL A 274 -15.95 -13.60 1.35
N VAL A 275 -15.81 -12.28 1.49
CA VAL A 275 -15.36 -11.38 0.42
C VAL A 275 -13.98 -10.85 0.77
N SER A 276 -12.94 -11.34 0.09
CA SER A 276 -11.55 -11.15 0.52
C SER A 276 -10.62 -10.61 -0.57
N THR A 277 -9.52 -10.01 -0.12
CA THR A 277 -8.32 -9.77 -0.94
C THR A 277 -7.47 -11.05 -1.05
N ASN A 278 -6.22 -10.94 -1.48
CA ASN A 278 -5.26 -12.06 -1.46
C ASN A 278 -4.88 -12.56 -0.05
N ILE A 279 -5.47 -12.03 1.03
CA ILE A 279 -5.30 -12.56 2.39
C ILE A 279 -5.76 -14.02 2.49
N ALA A 280 -6.91 -14.35 1.89
CA ALA A 280 -7.41 -15.73 1.86
C ALA A 280 -6.65 -16.64 0.87
N GLU A 281 -5.80 -16.08 0.01
CA GLU A 281 -5.06 -16.83 -1.02
C GLU A 281 -3.93 -17.65 -0.44
N THR A 282 -3.22 -17.15 0.59
CA THR A 282 -2.10 -17.85 1.23
C THR A 282 -2.33 -18.02 2.73
N SER A 283 -2.62 -16.94 3.46
CA SER A 283 -2.46 -16.84 4.92
C SER A 283 -3.50 -17.50 5.79
N VAL A 284 -4.69 -17.73 5.25
CA VAL A 284 -5.84 -18.12 6.06
C VAL A 284 -6.54 -19.33 5.44
N THR A 285 -6.80 -20.34 6.26
CA THR A 285 -7.63 -21.48 5.90
C THR A 285 -9.01 -21.28 6.49
N ILE A 286 -10.00 -21.04 5.63
CA ILE A 286 -11.40 -20.97 6.02
C ILE A 286 -12.02 -22.33 5.70
N ASP A 287 -12.50 -23.02 6.72
CA ASP A 287 -13.14 -24.31 6.56
C ASP A 287 -14.53 -24.13 5.94
N GLY A 288 -14.99 -25.14 5.18
CA GLY A 288 -16.33 -25.15 4.58
C GLY A 288 -16.44 -24.49 3.20
N ILE A 289 -15.39 -23.84 2.68
CA ILE A 289 -15.40 -23.24 1.34
C ILE A 289 -15.50 -24.32 0.25
N THR A 290 -16.54 -24.26 -0.57
CA THR A 290 -16.75 -25.16 -1.71
C THR A 290 -16.91 -24.42 -3.03
N VAL A 291 -17.16 -23.11 -2.96
CA VAL A 291 -17.25 -22.24 -4.14
C VAL A 291 -16.24 -21.10 -4.02
N VAL A 292 -15.48 -20.87 -5.08
CA VAL A 292 -14.60 -19.71 -5.23
C VAL A 292 -15.04 -18.86 -6.42
N ILE A 293 -15.12 -17.54 -6.23
CA ILE A 293 -15.34 -16.57 -7.30
C ILE A 293 -14.07 -15.71 -7.40
N ASP A 294 -13.36 -15.79 -8.52
CA ASP A 294 -12.08 -15.11 -8.75
C ASP A 294 -12.20 -14.08 -9.88
N LEU A 295 -12.02 -12.79 -9.54
CA LEU A 295 -11.91 -11.72 -10.54
C LEU A 295 -10.56 -11.71 -11.24
N GLY A 296 -9.56 -12.39 -10.67
CA GLY A 296 -8.24 -12.54 -11.26
C GLY A 296 -7.40 -11.26 -11.23
N VAL A 297 -7.67 -10.35 -10.30
CA VAL A 297 -6.89 -9.12 -10.10
C VAL A 297 -6.36 -9.08 -8.66
N ALA A 298 -5.16 -8.52 -8.48
CA ALA A 298 -4.57 -8.22 -7.18
C ALA A 298 -3.82 -6.89 -7.23
N LYS A 299 -3.78 -6.17 -6.11
CA LYS A 299 -3.01 -4.94 -5.96
C LYS A 299 -1.59 -5.25 -5.51
N LEU A 300 -0.60 -4.85 -6.30
CA LEU A 300 0.82 -5.08 -6.02
C LEU A 300 1.56 -3.75 -5.78
N ASN A 301 2.45 -3.76 -4.79
CA ASN A 301 3.29 -2.60 -4.48
C ASN A 301 4.47 -2.51 -5.48
N PHE A 302 4.66 -1.32 -6.03
CA PHE A 302 5.78 -0.94 -6.89
C PHE A 302 6.48 0.27 -6.32
N TYR A 303 7.82 0.25 -6.33
CA TYR A 303 8.63 1.36 -5.90
C TYR A 303 9.35 1.99 -7.08
N ASN A 304 9.19 3.31 -7.23
CA ASN A 304 9.96 4.10 -8.16
C ASN A 304 11.13 4.75 -7.44
N GLN A 305 12.32 4.28 -7.75
CA GLN A 305 13.55 4.68 -7.09
C GLN A 305 14.02 6.10 -7.42
N LYS A 306 13.65 6.62 -8.60
CA LYS A 306 14.00 8.00 -8.99
C LYS A 306 13.17 9.01 -8.21
N ASP A 307 11.90 8.69 -8.04
CA ASP A 307 10.89 9.58 -7.50
C ASP A 307 10.71 9.36 -5.98
N PHE A 308 11.28 8.27 -5.43
CA PHE A 308 11.12 7.82 -4.05
C PHE A 308 9.66 7.55 -3.65
N THR A 309 8.84 7.15 -4.63
CA THR A 309 7.40 6.95 -4.48
C THR A 309 7.05 5.47 -4.52
N SER A 310 6.14 5.07 -3.63
CA SER A 310 5.46 3.78 -3.70
C SER A 310 4.15 3.93 -4.45
N SER A 311 3.76 2.91 -5.21
CA SER A 311 2.48 2.87 -5.92
C SER A 311 1.85 1.50 -5.76
N LEU A 312 0.53 1.49 -5.55
CA LEU A 312 -0.23 0.25 -5.41
C LEU A 312 -1.03 0.02 -6.69
N VAL A 313 -0.51 -0.84 -7.56
CA VAL A 313 -1.03 -1.03 -8.92
C VAL A 313 -1.90 -2.28 -9.00
N PRO A 314 -3.16 -2.20 -9.46
CA PRO A 314 -3.97 -3.38 -9.74
C PRO A 314 -3.46 -4.08 -11.00
N LEU A 315 -3.12 -5.37 -10.89
CA LEU A 315 -2.63 -6.19 -11.99
C LEU A 315 -3.33 -7.55 -12.04
N PRO A 316 -3.45 -8.16 -13.23
CA PRO A 316 -3.90 -9.53 -13.35
C PRO A 316 -3.01 -10.48 -12.54
N THR A 317 -3.65 -11.40 -11.82
CA THR A 317 -2.96 -12.41 -11.03
C THR A 317 -2.28 -13.45 -11.91
N SER A 318 -1.14 -13.97 -11.46
CA SER A 318 -0.43 -15.04 -12.18
C SER A 318 -1.24 -16.33 -12.23
N ARG A 319 -0.89 -17.25 -13.14
CA ARG A 319 -1.55 -18.57 -13.21
C ARG A 319 -1.40 -19.34 -11.90
N SER A 320 -0.23 -19.29 -11.25
CA SER A 320 -0.04 -19.94 -9.95
C SER A 320 -0.95 -19.38 -8.87
N SER A 321 -1.19 -18.06 -8.86
CA SER A 321 -2.12 -17.40 -7.94
C SER A 321 -3.57 -17.85 -8.19
N CYS A 322 -4.00 -17.89 -9.46
CA CYS A 322 -5.32 -18.42 -9.84
C CYS A 322 -5.53 -19.88 -9.43
N GLU A 323 -4.49 -20.72 -9.45
CA GLU A 323 -4.59 -22.11 -8.97
C GLU A 323 -4.61 -22.22 -7.45
N GLN A 324 -3.90 -21.34 -6.74
CA GLN A 324 -4.00 -21.29 -5.27
C GLN A 324 -5.39 -20.84 -4.82
N ARG A 325 -5.97 -19.84 -5.50
CA ARG A 325 -7.34 -19.37 -5.26
C ARG A 325 -8.37 -20.45 -5.53
N SER A 326 -8.31 -21.12 -6.69
CA SER A 326 -9.24 -22.21 -7.03
C SER A 326 -9.11 -23.38 -6.04
N GLY A 327 -7.88 -23.70 -5.62
CA GLY A 327 -7.59 -24.75 -4.65
C GLY A 327 -8.24 -24.53 -3.27
N ARG A 328 -8.68 -23.31 -2.93
CA ARG A 328 -9.43 -23.04 -1.68
C ARG A 328 -10.79 -23.73 -1.65
N ALA A 329 -11.41 -24.00 -2.81
CA ALA A 329 -12.68 -24.73 -2.92
C ALA A 329 -12.56 -26.26 -2.77
N GLY A 330 -11.35 -26.81 -2.93
CA GLY A 330 -11.11 -28.27 -3.03
C GLY A 330 -10.56 -28.92 -1.76
N ARG A 331 -10.65 -28.25 -0.62
CA ARG A 331 -9.98 -28.68 0.62
C ARG A 331 -10.75 -29.73 1.41
N THR A 332 -12.05 -29.54 1.56
CA THR A 332 -12.92 -30.42 2.36
C THR A 332 -13.69 -31.40 1.49
N GLN A 333 -14.11 -30.97 0.30
CA GLN A 333 -14.86 -31.77 -0.67
C GLN A 333 -14.70 -31.20 -2.09
N ALA A 334 -15.32 -31.84 -3.08
CA ALA A 334 -15.31 -31.35 -4.46
C ALA A 334 -15.95 -29.96 -4.52
N GLY A 335 -15.30 -29.05 -5.26
CA GLY A 335 -15.67 -27.64 -5.29
C GLY A 335 -15.79 -27.07 -6.69
N THR A 336 -16.21 -25.82 -6.79
CA THR A 336 -16.33 -25.08 -8.06
C THR A 336 -15.61 -23.75 -7.98
N CYS A 337 -14.85 -23.40 -9.02
CA CYS A 337 -14.21 -22.09 -9.13
C CYS A 337 -14.75 -21.35 -10.36
N TYR A 338 -15.39 -20.20 -10.14
CA TYR A 338 -15.82 -19.27 -11.17
C TYR A 338 -14.73 -18.23 -11.41
N ARG A 339 -14.18 -18.18 -12.62
CA ARG A 339 -13.22 -17.16 -13.06
C ARG A 339 -13.95 -16.12 -13.90
N LEU A 340 -13.98 -14.86 -13.46
CA LEU A 340 -14.70 -13.77 -14.16
C LEU A 340 -13.90 -13.15 -15.31
N PHE A 341 -12.98 -13.92 -15.88
CA PHE A 341 -12.12 -13.60 -17.00
C PHE A 341 -12.10 -14.78 -17.99
N THR A 342 -11.62 -14.55 -19.20
CA THR A 342 -11.66 -15.58 -20.25
C THR A 342 -10.55 -16.62 -20.06
N LYS A 343 -10.69 -17.77 -20.74
CA LYS A 343 -9.66 -18.81 -20.73
C LYS A 343 -8.41 -18.36 -21.48
N GLU A 344 -8.57 -17.56 -22.53
CA GLU A 344 -7.48 -16.96 -23.30
C GLU A 344 -6.68 -15.97 -22.44
N ASP A 345 -7.38 -15.13 -21.67
CA ASP A 345 -6.74 -14.23 -20.70
C ASP A 345 -5.90 -15.03 -19.71
N TYR A 346 -6.48 -16.06 -19.06
CA TYR A 346 -5.75 -16.96 -18.15
C TYR A 346 -4.50 -17.57 -18.78
N GLN A 347 -4.59 -18.07 -20.02
CA GLN A 347 -3.47 -18.70 -20.73
C GLN A 347 -2.35 -17.71 -21.07
N SER A 348 -2.70 -16.45 -21.34
CA SER A 348 -1.73 -15.38 -21.63
C SER A 348 -0.98 -14.88 -20.39
N ARG A 349 -1.48 -15.18 -19.17
CA ARG A 349 -0.90 -14.68 -17.93
C ARG A 349 0.45 -15.36 -17.61
N PRO A 350 1.36 -14.64 -16.94
CA PRO A 350 2.62 -15.23 -16.49
C PRO A 350 2.35 -16.42 -15.56
N ALA A 351 3.22 -17.43 -15.63
CA ALA A 351 3.10 -18.63 -14.80
C ALA A 351 3.15 -18.31 -13.31
N TYR A 352 4.02 -17.36 -12.94
CA TYR A 352 4.29 -16.95 -11.57
C TYR A 352 4.23 -15.43 -11.45
N GLN A 353 4.00 -14.95 -10.24
CA GLN A 353 4.05 -13.52 -9.94
C GLN A 353 5.49 -13.02 -9.98
N ILE A 354 5.67 -11.76 -10.37
CA ILE A 354 6.97 -11.09 -10.34
C ILE A 354 7.44 -10.96 -8.88
N GLU A 355 8.68 -11.35 -8.62
CA GLU A 355 9.29 -11.36 -7.30
C GLU A 355 9.39 -9.97 -6.68
N GLU A 356 9.32 -9.90 -5.35
CA GLU A 356 9.32 -8.63 -4.63
C GLU A 356 10.60 -7.82 -4.84
N ILE A 357 11.76 -8.49 -4.87
CA ILE A 357 13.08 -7.89 -5.09
C ILE A 357 13.19 -7.06 -6.39
N LEU A 358 12.33 -7.30 -7.37
CA LEU A 358 12.31 -6.57 -8.64
C LEU A 358 11.40 -5.33 -8.64
N ARG A 359 10.61 -5.13 -7.59
CA ARG A 359 9.54 -4.13 -7.53
C ARG A 359 9.52 -3.28 -6.25
N THR A 360 10.41 -3.50 -5.28
CA THR A 360 10.45 -2.75 -4.01
C THR A 360 11.73 -1.93 -3.81
N ASP A 361 11.77 -1.13 -2.74
CA ASP A 361 12.97 -0.41 -2.31
C ASP A 361 13.99 -1.40 -1.73
N LEU A 362 15.22 -1.37 -2.23
CA LEU A 362 16.31 -2.24 -1.77
C LEU A 362 17.17 -1.61 -0.67
N SER A 363 16.88 -0.37 -0.26
CA SER A 363 17.68 0.38 0.73
C SER A 363 17.83 -0.38 2.04
N GLU A 364 16.79 -1.08 2.51
CA GLU A 364 16.87 -1.88 3.74
C GLU A 364 17.84 -3.06 3.57
N VAL A 365 17.71 -3.84 2.49
CA VAL A 365 18.60 -4.98 2.23
C VAL A 365 20.04 -4.52 2.05
N VAL A 366 20.29 -3.46 1.28
CA VAL A 366 21.65 -2.94 1.07
C VAL A 366 22.28 -2.44 2.38
N LEU A 367 21.48 -1.81 3.26
CA LEU A 367 21.95 -1.41 4.58
C LEU A 367 22.31 -2.64 5.43
N ARG A 368 21.48 -3.69 5.42
CA ARG A 368 21.75 -4.94 6.12
C ARG A 368 22.95 -5.69 5.55
N MET A 369 23.14 -5.69 4.24
CA MET A 369 24.34 -6.24 3.60
C MET A 369 25.60 -5.54 4.10
N SER A 370 25.58 -4.20 4.18
CA SER A 370 26.70 -3.42 4.73
C SER A 370 26.99 -3.77 6.19
N ASP A 371 25.93 -3.93 7.00
CA ASP A 371 26.01 -4.33 8.42
C ASP A 371 26.63 -5.72 8.61
N LEU A 372 26.33 -6.66 7.70
CA LEU A 372 26.87 -8.02 7.69
C LEU A 372 28.26 -8.11 7.02
N GLY A 373 28.88 -7.00 6.66
CA GLY A 373 30.20 -6.97 5.99
C GLY A 373 30.17 -7.44 4.53
N ILE A 374 29.01 -7.34 3.86
CA ILE A 374 28.80 -7.75 2.47
C ILE A 374 28.80 -6.50 1.59
N TYR A 375 29.97 -6.15 1.04
CA TYR A 375 30.13 -4.92 0.25
C TYR A 375 30.00 -5.11 -1.27
N ASP A 376 30.10 -6.35 -1.75
CA ASP A 376 29.84 -6.69 -3.15
C ASP A 376 28.35 -7.04 -3.30
N TYR A 377 27.53 -6.00 -3.48
CA TYR A 377 26.08 -6.14 -3.61
C TYR A 377 25.70 -6.88 -4.90
N GLU A 378 26.47 -6.66 -5.95
CA GLU A 378 26.20 -7.12 -7.31
C GLU A 378 26.47 -8.62 -7.47
N GLN A 379 27.46 -9.17 -6.77
CA GLN A 379 27.80 -10.60 -6.79
C GLN A 379 27.14 -11.41 -5.68
N PHE A 380 26.39 -10.77 -4.77
CA PHE A 380 25.65 -11.52 -3.75
C PHE A 380 24.66 -12.51 -4.39
N SER A 381 24.63 -13.72 -3.84
CA SER A 381 23.83 -14.84 -4.33
C SER A 381 22.34 -14.68 -4.02
N PHE A 382 21.66 -13.73 -4.67
CA PHE A 382 20.20 -13.70 -4.70
C PHE A 382 19.66 -14.79 -5.64
N ILE A 383 18.51 -15.38 -5.29
CA ILE A 383 17.81 -16.32 -6.17
C ILE A 383 17.40 -15.62 -7.47
N THR A 384 16.75 -14.46 -7.33
CA THR A 384 16.50 -13.55 -8.44
C THR A 384 17.37 -12.32 -8.27
N ARG A 385 18.29 -12.08 -9.22
CA ARG A 385 19.20 -10.92 -9.14
C ARG A 385 18.42 -9.61 -9.34
N PRO A 386 18.57 -8.62 -8.44
CA PRO A 386 17.99 -7.30 -8.64
C PRO A 386 18.63 -6.58 -9.84
N LYS A 387 17.94 -5.58 -10.37
CA LYS A 387 18.49 -4.73 -11.43
C LYS A 387 19.69 -3.93 -10.87
N ALA A 388 20.77 -3.80 -11.63
CA ALA A 388 21.95 -3.03 -11.19
C ALA A 388 21.60 -1.57 -10.84
N GLN A 389 20.69 -0.96 -11.60
CA GLN A 389 20.18 0.39 -11.30
C GLN A 389 19.47 0.46 -9.93
N ALA A 390 18.84 -0.64 -9.52
CA ALA A 390 18.14 -0.73 -8.24
C ALA A 390 19.09 -0.75 -7.04
N LEU A 391 20.15 -1.56 -7.13
CA LEU A 391 21.21 -1.55 -6.12
C LEU A 391 21.90 -0.19 -6.05
N LYS A 392 22.24 0.39 -7.20
CA LYS A 392 22.88 1.71 -7.26
C LYS A 392 22.02 2.81 -6.63
N SER A 393 20.72 2.82 -6.90
CA SER A 393 19.82 3.81 -6.32
C SER A 393 19.64 3.64 -4.81
N ALA A 394 19.61 2.41 -4.31
CA ALA A 394 19.60 2.13 -2.89
C ALA A 394 20.90 2.61 -2.22
N GLU A 395 22.06 2.34 -2.83
CA GLU A 395 23.37 2.83 -2.39
C GLU A 395 23.44 4.36 -2.35
N GLU A 396 22.96 5.04 -3.40
CA GLU A 396 22.87 6.51 -3.45
C GLU A 396 21.95 7.05 -2.35
N THR A 397 20.84 6.38 -2.07
CA THR A 397 19.91 6.76 -0.98
C THR A 397 20.57 6.63 0.38
N LEU A 398 21.25 5.51 0.65
CA LEU A 398 21.93 5.27 1.92
C LEU A 398 23.10 6.23 2.15
N ARG A 399 23.84 6.59 1.08
CA ARG A 399 24.86 7.66 1.15
C ARG A 399 24.23 9.02 1.41
N TYR A 400 23.11 9.32 0.75
CA TYR A 400 22.41 10.59 0.92
C TYR A 400 21.94 10.81 2.36
N ILE A 401 21.40 9.77 3.01
CA ILE A 401 21.02 9.83 4.42
C ILE A 401 22.21 9.65 5.38
N GLY A 402 23.43 9.46 4.86
CA GLY A 402 24.64 9.32 5.66
C GLY A 402 24.81 7.98 6.37
N ALA A 403 24.08 6.94 5.97
CA ALA A 403 24.17 5.61 6.56
C ALA A 403 25.44 4.85 6.15
N ILE A 404 25.89 5.03 4.91
CA ILE A 404 27.11 4.40 4.39
C ILE A 404 28.05 5.43 3.76
N ASP A 405 29.34 5.12 3.74
CA ASP A 405 30.37 5.94 3.12
C ASP A 405 30.56 5.61 1.61
N ARG A 406 31.62 6.16 1.01
CA ARG A 406 31.98 5.87 -0.39
C ARG A 406 32.43 4.42 -0.59
N ASN A 407 32.99 3.80 0.43
CA ASN A 407 33.49 2.42 0.43
C ASN A 407 32.42 1.40 0.84
N ARG A 408 31.15 1.80 0.95
CA ARG A 408 30.02 0.94 1.36
C ARG A 408 30.09 0.48 2.82
N MET A 409 30.96 1.09 3.63
CA MET A 409 31.03 0.81 5.07
C MET A 409 29.99 1.63 5.83
N LEU A 410 29.46 1.08 6.92
CA LEU A 410 28.58 1.81 7.81
C LEU A 410 29.32 3.00 8.42
N THR A 411 28.69 4.17 8.39
CA THR A 411 29.16 5.33 9.18
C THR A 411 28.74 5.18 10.64
N SER A 412 29.12 6.13 11.51
CA SER A 412 28.58 6.20 12.88
C SER A 412 27.04 6.29 12.89
N ILE A 413 26.46 7.05 11.96
CA ILE A 413 25.01 7.16 11.78
C ILE A 413 24.44 5.80 11.35
N GLY A 414 25.05 5.17 10.33
CA GLY A 414 24.61 3.85 9.84
C GLY A 414 24.65 2.77 10.91
N SER A 415 25.70 2.76 11.74
CA SER A 415 25.88 1.81 12.85
C SER A 415 24.79 1.93 13.91
N LEU A 416 24.32 3.16 14.19
CA LEU A 416 23.17 3.38 15.06
C LEU A 416 21.87 2.99 14.35
N MET A 417 21.70 3.35 13.07
CA MET A 417 20.47 3.08 12.32
C MET A 417 20.11 1.59 12.26
N VAL A 418 21.10 0.71 12.13
CA VAL A 418 20.89 -0.75 12.04
C VAL A 418 20.45 -1.41 13.35
N ARG A 419 20.57 -0.70 14.49
CA ARG A 419 20.05 -1.17 15.80
C ARG A 419 18.54 -1.14 15.85
N PHE A 420 17.92 -0.22 15.12
CA PHE A 420 16.48 -0.11 15.05
C PHE A 420 15.92 -1.06 13.99
N PRO A 421 14.82 -1.77 14.27
CA PRO A 421 14.17 -2.63 13.29
C PRO A 421 13.34 -1.82 12.26
N LEU A 422 13.71 -0.56 11.97
CA LEU A 422 12.94 0.39 11.17
C LEU A 422 13.44 0.46 9.71
N LEU A 423 12.62 1.06 8.83
CA LEU A 423 13.08 1.45 7.48
C LEU A 423 14.26 2.43 7.61
N PRO A 424 15.26 2.41 6.72
CA PRO A 424 16.44 3.27 6.83
C PRO A 424 16.13 4.75 7.05
N ARG A 425 15.09 5.28 6.38
CA ARG A 425 14.65 6.68 6.53
C ARG A 425 14.09 6.97 7.92
N HIS A 426 13.33 6.06 8.50
CA HIS A 426 12.79 6.19 9.85
C HIS A 426 13.88 6.04 10.91
N SER A 427 14.78 5.05 10.76
CA SER A 427 15.97 4.92 11.62
C SER A 427 16.81 6.19 11.59
N ARG A 428 16.95 6.81 10.41
CA ARG A 428 17.72 8.05 10.25
C ARG A 428 17.13 9.21 11.06
N VAL A 429 15.79 9.33 11.13
CA VAL A 429 15.11 10.36 11.93
C VAL A 429 15.37 10.14 13.42
N VAL A 430 15.26 8.90 13.91
CA VAL A 430 15.55 8.58 15.32
C VAL A 430 17.00 8.91 15.66
N VAL A 431 17.97 8.53 14.81
CA VAL A 431 19.38 8.85 15.01
C VAL A 431 19.66 10.36 14.93
N GLU A 432 18.93 11.11 14.10
CA GLU A 432 19.01 12.58 14.11
C GLU A 432 18.59 13.18 15.44
N ALA A 433 17.49 12.67 16.02
CA ALA A 433 17.00 13.12 17.31
C ALA A 433 18.03 12.83 18.40
N MET A 434 18.57 11.61 18.44
CA MET A 434 19.60 11.22 19.41
C MET A 434 20.86 12.10 19.35
N MET A 435 21.29 12.49 18.15
CA MET A 435 22.56 13.20 17.96
C MET A 435 22.45 14.73 18.00
N THR A 436 21.36 15.29 17.48
CA THR A 436 21.26 16.74 17.24
C THR A 436 20.09 17.39 17.99
N TYR A 437 19.00 16.66 18.24
CA TYR A 437 17.78 17.18 18.86
C TYR A 437 17.32 16.30 20.03
N PRO A 438 18.15 16.09 21.06
CA PRO A 438 17.84 15.14 22.13
C PRO A 438 16.57 15.52 22.90
N ASP A 439 16.29 16.82 23.06
CA ASP A 439 15.14 17.33 23.83
C ASP A 439 13.76 16.98 23.25
N VAL A 440 13.71 16.47 22.01
CA VAL A 440 12.49 16.01 21.33
C VAL A 440 12.53 14.52 20.99
N LEU A 441 13.42 13.75 21.61
CA LEU A 441 13.61 12.33 21.29
C LEU A 441 12.31 11.54 21.51
N ASP A 442 11.63 11.72 22.64
CA ASP A 442 10.36 11.05 22.93
C ASP A 442 9.28 11.37 21.89
N GLU A 443 9.13 12.65 21.54
CA GLU A 443 8.19 13.11 20.50
C GLU A 443 8.51 12.49 19.14
N VAL A 444 9.79 12.39 18.78
CA VAL A 444 10.22 11.73 17.54
C VAL A 444 9.90 10.25 17.56
N LEU A 445 10.10 9.54 18.67
CA LEU A 445 9.73 8.13 18.79
C LEU A 445 8.22 7.92 18.58
N ILE A 446 7.38 8.81 19.11
CA ILE A 446 5.93 8.79 18.87
C ILE A 446 5.65 8.93 17.37
N ALA A 447 6.24 9.92 16.71
CA ALA A 447 6.07 10.14 15.26
C ALA A 447 6.42 8.90 14.44
N ILE A 448 7.56 8.28 14.76
CA ILE A 448 8.07 7.11 14.06
C ILE A 448 7.24 5.86 14.36
N ALA A 449 6.66 5.73 15.56
CA ALA A 449 5.69 4.69 15.85
C ALA A 449 4.48 4.80 14.89
N PHE A 450 3.86 5.98 14.77
CA PHE A 450 2.75 6.20 13.83
C PHE A 450 3.13 5.94 12.35
N LEU A 451 4.33 6.32 11.92
CA LEU A 451 4.79 6.10 10.54
C LEU A 451 5.17 4.64 10.24
N SER A 452 5.47 3.84 11.26
CA SER A 452 5.91 2.45 11.09
C SER A 452 4.82 1.40 11.34
N THR A 453 3.71 1.80 11.95
CA THR A 453 2.53 0.96 12.17
C THR A 453 1.41 1.28 11.17
N LYS A 454 0.32 0.51 11.22
CA LYS A 454 -0.90 0.86 10.50
C LYS A 454 -1.52 2.11 11.12
N THR A 455 -2.20 2.90 10.29
CA THR A 455 -2.98 4.06 10.75
C THR A 455 -4.07 3.61 11.73
N PRO A 456 -4.19 4.23 12.92
CA PRO A 456 -5.25 3.89 13.87
C PRO A 456 -6.59 4.53 13.51
N PHE A 457 -6.62 5.47 12.57
CA PHE A 457 -7.85 6.21 12.20
C PHE A 457 -8.85 5.33 11.43
N LEU A 458 -10.05 5.16 11.99
CA LEU A 458 -11.16 4.44 11.35
C LEU A 458 -12.10 5.41 10.67
N PHE A 459 -12.62 5.04 9.51
CA PHE A 459 -13.64 5.79 8.77
C PHE A 459 -14.81 4.86 8.47
N PRO A 460 -15.71 4.62 9.46
CA PRO A 460 -16.87 3.76 9.25
C PRO A 460 -17.82 4.36 8.21
N ALA A 461 -18.41 3.51 7.38
CA ALA A 461 -19.35 3.94 6.35
C ALA A 461 -20.59 4.58 6.98
N GLY A 462 -20.96 5.78 6.54
CA GLY A 462 -22.09 6.54 7.06
C GLY A 462 -21.77 7.40 8.29
N GLU A 463 -20.58 7.24 8.89
CA GLU A 463 -20.09 8.06 10.00
C GLU A 463 -18.76 8.76 9.67
N GLU A 464 -18.40 8.87 8.38
CA GLU A 464 -17.11 9.45 7.98
C GLU A 464 -16.94 10.90 8.45
N ASP A 465 -18.01 11.70 8.43
CA ASP A 465 -17.98 13.10 8.88
C ASP A 465 -17.75 13.21 10.39
N ALA A 466 -18.41 12.35 11.18
CA ALA A 466 -18.25 12.31 12.63
C ALA A 466 -16.84 11.84 13.01
N SER A 467 -16.33 10.80 12.34
CA SER A 467 -14.96 10.33 12.49
C SER A 467 -13.94 11.43 12.19
N ARG A 468 -14.08 12.13 11.04
CA ARG A 468 -13.20 13.25 10.68
C ARG A 468 -13.25 14.37 11.71
N ALA A 469 -14.43 14.73 12.21
CA ALA A 469 -14.57 15.75 13.23
C ALA A 469 -13.90 15.33 14.55
N ALA A 470 -14.06 14.07 14.96
CA ALA A 470 -13.42 13.52 16.14
C ALA A 470 -11.89 13.53 16.01
N HIS A 471 -11.35 13.13 14.86
CA HIS A 471 -9.89 13.16 14.62
C HIS A 471 -9.34 14.59 14.59
N ARG A 472 -10.08 15.53 13.98
CA ARG A 472 -9.69 16.96 13.97
C ARG A 472 -9.57 17.55 15.38
N SER A 473 -10.28 17.02 16.38
CA SER A 473 -10.19 17.52 17.76
C SER A 473 -8.79 17.36 18.39
N PHE A 474 -7.95 16.46 17.86
CA PHE A 474 -6.56 16.30 18.28
C PHE A 474 -5.60 17.24 17.56
N ASN A 475 -6.05 17.89 16.49
CA ASN A 475 -5.22 18.81 15.74
C ASN A 475 -5.33 20.22 16.33
N THR A 476 -4.19 20.79 16.70
CA THR A 476 -4.07 22.23 16.86
C THR A 476 -3.66 22.77 15.49
N SER A 477 -4.55 23.53 14.85
CA SER A 477 -4.45 23.97 13.44
C SER A 477 -3.12 24.62 13.03
N ALA A 478 -2.23 24.96 13.97
CA ALA A 478 -0.93 25.56 13.73
C ALA A 478 0.16 24.60 13.21
N TYR A 479 0.15 23.29 13.55
CA TYR A 479 1.36 22.45 13.37
C TYR A 479 1.16 21.06 12.72
N GLY A 480 -0.07 20.64 12.46
CA GLY A 480 -0.38 19.53 11.54
C GLY A 480 -0.28 18.11 12.05
N ASP A 481 -0.21 17.15 11.13
CA ASP A 481 -0.45 15.73 11.42
C ASP A 481 0.58 15.19 12.42
N PHE A 482 1.84 15.62 12.34
CA PHE A 482 2.87 15.16 13.28
C PHE A 482 2.62 15.64 14.72
N VAL A 483 1.99 16.80 14.92
CA VAL A 483 1.61 17.28 16.26
C VAL A 483 0.30 16.66 16.71
N MET A 484 -0.62 16.40 15.78
CA MET A 484 -1.82 15.60 16.05
C MET A 484 -1.46 14.22 16.62
N TYR A 485 -0.42 13.56 16.10
CA TYR A 485 0.08 12.29 16.64
C TYR A 485 0.52 12.40 18.09
N LEU A 486 1.27 13.46 18.45
CA LEU A 486 1.69 13.71 19.83
C LEU A 486 0.48 13.90 20.77
N ASN A 487 -0.47 14.74 20.37
CA ASN A 487 -1.66 15.03 21.17
C ASN A 487 -2.52 13.78 21.38
N LEU A 488 -2.73 13.01 20.32
CA LEU A 488 -3.47 11.76 20.38
C LEU A 488 -2.77 10.74 21.28
N PHE A 489 -1.46 10.54 21.08
CA PHE A 489 -0.67 9.59 21.85
C PHE A 489 -0.69 9.92 23.34
N ARG A 490 -0.40 11.17 23.70
CA ARG A 490 -0.36 11.61 25.11
C ARG A 490 -1.71 11.44 25.80
N GLN A 491 -2.80 11.80 25.13
CA GLN A 491 -4.14 11.62 25.67
C GLN A 491 -4.47 10.14 25.90
N TYR A 492 -4.13 9.27 24.95
CA TYR A 492 -4.36 7.83 25.06
C TYR A 492 -3.47 7.16 26.13
N ALA A 493 -2.18 7.49 26.15
CA ALA A 493 -1.19 6.92 27.06
C ALA A 493 -1.47 7.28 28.53
N ASN A 494 -1.97 8.51 28.78
CA ASN A 494 -2.35 8.97 30.13
C ASN A 494 -3.55 8.23 30.73
N LEU A 495 -4.30 7.45 29.94
CA LEU A 495 -5.40 6.63 30.45
C LEU A 495 -4.86 5.38 31.14
N ALA A 496 -5.11 5.24 32.43
CA ALA A 496 -4.57 4.14 33.24
C ALA A 496 -5.33 2.80 33.05
N LYS A 497 -6.65 2.82 32.87
CA LYS A 497 -7.46 1.58 32.77
C LYS A 497 -7.68 1.16 31.33
N GLN A 498 -7.56 -0.14 31.04
CA GLN A 498 -7.81 -0.69 29.70
C GLN A 498 -9.22 -0.38 29.18
N LYS A 499 -10.23 -0.42 30.05
CA LYS A 499 -11.61 -0.03 29.68
C LYS A 499 -11.69 1.43 29.23
N GLN A 500 -11.00 2.35 29.91
CA GLN A 500 -10.97 3.77 29.51
C GLN A 500 -10.27 3.95 28.15
N ARG A 501 -9.20 3.19 27.89
CA ARG A 501 -8.52 3.17 26.58
C ARG A 501 -9.43 2.66 25.47
N GLN A 502 -10.23 1.61 25.72
CA GLN A 502 -11.22 1.11 24.77
C GLN A 502 -12.33 2.14 24.52
N ASP A 503 -12.91 2.70 25.59
CA ASP A 503 -13.96 3.72 25.49
C ASP A 503 -13.46 4.97 24.73
N PHE A 504 -12.20 5.37 24.93
CA PHE A 504 -11.56 6.44 24.19
C PHE A 504 -11.42 6.11 22.70
N CYS A 505 -10.92 4.92 22.36
CA CYS A 505 -10.82 4.48 20.96
C CYS A 505 -12.18 4.49 20.26
N THR A 506 -13.22 3.97 20.91
CA THR A 506 -14.59 3.97 20.39
C THR A 506 -15.11 5.39 20.17
N LYS A 507 -14.95 6.26 21.18
CA LYS A 507 -15.41 7.66 21.11
C LYS A 507 -14.76 8.44 19.96
N TYR A 508 -13.50 8.18 19.66
CA TYR A 508 -12.73 8.91 18.68
C TYR A 508 -12.51 8.17 17.36
N TYR A 509 -13.24 7.08 17.11
CA TYR A 509 -13.13 6.29 15.88
C TYR A 509 -11.69 5.85 15.60
N LEU A 510 -11.07 5.21 16.60
CA LEU A 510 -9.72 4.68 16.52
C LEU A 510 -9.73 3.17 16.69
N ASP A 511 -8.85 2.50 15.95
CA ASP A 511 -8.58 1.08 16.14
C ASP A 511 -7.83 0.86 17.46
N HIS A 512 -8.43 0.11 18.37
CA HIS A 512 -7.86 -0.16 19.68
C HIS A 512 -6.52 -0.90 19.58
N GLN A 513 -6.45 -1.87 18.68
CA GLN A 513 -5.25 -2.69 18.50
C GLN A 513 -4.14 -1.89 17.83
N GLY A 514 -4.46 -1.11 16.79
CA GLY A 514 -3.51 -0.18 16.18
C GLY A 514 -2.95 0.82 17.18
N MET A 515 -3.77 1.37 18.09
CA MET A 515 -3.26 2.26 19.14
C MET A 515 -2.38 1.55 20.17
N GLN A 516 -2.73 0.32 20.58
CA GLN A 516 -1.87 -0.48 21.46
C GLN A 516 -0.54 -0.82 20.77
N GLU A 517 -0.56 -1.17 19.49
CA GLU A 517 0.64 -1.43 18.70
C GLU A 517 1.53 -0.19 18.64
N ILE A 518 0.97 1.01 18.43
CA ILE A 518 1.72 2.27 18.42
C ILE A 518 2.42 2.52 19.76
N VAL A 519 1.72 2.34 20.89
CA VAL A 519 2.31 2.49 22.24
C VAL A 519 3.44 1.49 22.43
N HIS A 520 3.21 0.24 22.06
CA HIS A 520 4.20 -0.84 22.20
C HIS A 520 5.45 -0.60 21.36
N VAL A 521 5.29 -0.13 20.12
CA VAL A 521 6.40 0.26 19.25
C VAL A 521 7.19 1.43 19.85
N HIS A 522 6.51 2.45 20.39
CA HIS A 522 7.15 3.58 21.05
C HIS A 522 7.98 3.13 22.25
N GLU A 523 7.42 2.32 23.15
CA GLU A 523 8.10 1.80 24.33
C GLU A 523 9.39 1.06 23.95
N GLN A 524 9.34 0.18 22.96
CA GLN A 524 10.52 -0.59 22.54
C GLN A 524 11.56 0.21 21.78
N LEU A 525 11.15 1.20 20.99
CA LEU A 525 12.13 2.15 20.44
C LEU A 525 12.83 2.92 21.56
N GLY A 526 12.09 3.22 22.64
CA GLY A 526 12.63 3.86 23.84
C GLY A 526 13.61 2.97 24.62
N GLU A 527 13.29 1.68 24.75
CA GLU A 527 14.19 0.66 25.32
C GLU A 527 15.49 0.57 24.52
N ILE A 528 15.41 0.49 23.18
CA ILE A 528 16.60 0.46 22.32
C ILE A 528 17.43 1.74 22.51
N CYS A 529 16.81 2.92 22.59
CA CYS A 529 17.54 4.16 22.85
C CYS A 529 18.26 4.12 24.20
N SER A 530 17.60 3.59 25.23
CA SER A 530 18.15 3.45 26.58
C SER A 530 19.30 2.44 26.63
N GLU A 531 19.19 1.31 25.92
CA GLU A 531 20.26 0.30 25.78
C GLU A 531 21.50 0.87 25.08
N ILE A 532 21.31 1.75 24.10
CA ILE A 532 22.42 2.46 23.43
C ILE A 532 23.05 3.50 24.37
N GLY A 533 22.35 3.91 25.44
CA GLY A 533 22.81 4.87 26.43
C GLY A 533 22.28 6.30 26.25
N PHE A 534 21.18 6.47 25.51
CA PHE A 534 20.53 7.77 25.30
C PHE A 534 19.28 7.88 26.17
N PRO A 535 19.21 8.86 27.09
CA PRO A 535 18.01 9.07 27.91
C PRO A 535 16.87 9.62 27.06
N LEU A 536 15.63 9.21 27.39
CA LEU A 536 14.42 9.74 26.76
C LEU A 536 14.10 11.11 27.35
N SER A 537 14.52 12.16 26.64
CA SER A 537 14.14 13.54 26.92
C SER A 537 12.91 13.97 26.10
N SER A 538 12.14 14.88 26.69
CA SER A 538 10.95 15.51 26.09
C SER A 538 10.89 16.98 26.51
N GLY A 539 10.09 17.78 25.81
CA GLY A 539 9.87 19.19 26.15
C GLY A 539 10.58 20.20 25.25
N GLY A 540 11.27 19.75 24.20
CA GLY A 540 11.77 20.62 23.15
C GLY A 540 10.65 21.30 22.35
N SER A 541 11.02 22.31 21.57
CA SER A 541 10.08 23.12 20.80
C SER A 541 9.52 22.35 19.59
N VAL A 542 8.32 22.75 19.12
CA VAL A 542 7.72 22.19 17.90
C VAL A 542 8.62 22.40 16.68
N ARG A 543 9.38 23.51 16.64
CA ARG A 543 10.38 23.78 15.61
C ARG A 543 11.46 22.71 15.58
N GLU A 544 12.03 22.36 16.73
CA GLU A 544 13.07 21.33 16.83
C GLU A 544 12.53 19.96 16.41
N TYR A 545 11.34 19.60 16.89
CA TYR A 545 10.65 18.36 16.52
C TYR A 545 10.43 18.23 15.00
N LEU A 546 9.81 19.24 14.38
CA LEU A 546 9.54 19.21 12.94
C LEU A 546 10.82 19.31 12.10
N SER A 547 11.82 20.07 12.55
CA SER A 547 13.12 20.17 11.88
C SER A 547 13.88 18.84 11.92
N CYS A 548 13.83 18.12 13.04
CA CYS A 548 14.43 16.80 13.19
C CYS A 548 13.80 15.80 12.21
N ILE A 549 12.46 15.73 12.16
CA ILE A 549 11.74 14.89 11.18
C ILE A 549 12.11 15.27 9.76
N ALA A 550 12.07 16.56 9.43
CA ALA A 550 12.38 17.05 8.09
C ALA A 550 13.82 16.75 7.66
N LYS A 551 14.79 16.76 8.58
CA LYS A 551 16.19 16.43 8.28
C LYS A 551 16.37 14.95 7.98
N GLY A 552 15.73 14.06 8.74
CA GLY A 552 15.75 12.62 8.45
C GLY A 552 14.92 12.22 7.21
N LEU A 553 13.89 12.99 6.87
CA LEU A 553 12.99 12.79 5.72
C LEU A 553 13.14 13.85 4.63
N SER A 554 14.34 14.40 4.43
CA SER A 554 14.55 15.58 3.57
C SER A 554 14.04 15.44 2.13
N GLN A 555 14.00 14.23 1.58
CA GLN A 555 13.40 13.93 0.28
C GLN A 555 11.90 14.24 0.17
N TYR A 556 11.18 14.32 1.30
CA TYR A 556 9.74 14.53 1.37
C TYR A 556 9.37 15.97 1.76
N ILE A 557 10.37 16.87 1.79
CA ILE A 557 10.13 18.30 1.90
C ILE A 557 9.63 18.81 0.55
N CYS A 558 8.48 19.49 0.58
CA CYS A 558 7.83 20.00 -0.62
C CYS A 558 7.56 21.51 -0.53
N ILE A 559 7.60 22.19 -1.68
CA ILE A 559 7.20 23.58 -1.88
C ILE A 559 5.90 23.65 -2.68
N ARG A 560 5.00 24.54 -2.28
CA ARG A 560 3.77 24.83 -3.03
C ARG A 560 4.13 25.54 -4.33
N ALA A 561 3.72 24.97 -5.46
CA ALA A 561 4.00 25.51 -6.78
C ALA A 561 2.79 26.28 -7.35
N ARG A 562 1.60 25.66 -7.40
CA ARG A 562 0.39 26.27 -7.96
C ARG A 562 -0.87 25.72 -7.31
N GLY A 563 -1.77 26.57 -6.84
CA GLY A 563 -3.03 26.13 -6.23
C GLY A 563 -2.76 25.14 -5.09
N THR A 564 -3.33 23.93 -5.19
CA THR A 564 -3.14 22.81 -4.25
C THR A 564 -1.92 21.92 -4.58
N MET A 565 -1.20 22.22 -5.66
CA MET A 565 -0.07 21.43 -6.16
C MET A 565 1.26 21.81 -5.50
N TYR A 566 1.99 20.80 -5.06
CA TYR A 566 3.32 20.85 -4.45
C TYR A 566 4.37 20.14 -5.31
N LYS A 567 5.64 20.42 -5.00
CA LYS A 567 6.83 19.85 -5.65
C LYS A 567 7.90 19.53 -4.60
N SER A 568 8.57 18.40 -4.73
CA SER A 568 9.79 18.07 -3.99
C SER A 568 11.02 18.27 -4.90
N LEU A 569 12.22 18.02 -4.38
CA LEU A 569 13.44 18.06 -5.20
C LEU A 569 13.45 17.01 -6.31
N SER A 570 12.73 15.90 -6.12
CA SER A 570 12.72 14.76 -7.04
C SER A 570 11.45 14.69 -7.89
N VAL A 571 10.32 15.19 -7.38
CA VAL A 571 9.00 14.91 -7.94
C VAL A 571 8.14 16.17 -8.03
N ASP A 572 7.43 16.31 -9.16
CA ASP A 572 6.43 17.35 -9.40
C ASP A 572 5.01 16.81 -9.20
N GLN A 573 4.01 17.71 -9.06
CA GLN A 573 2.58 17.37 -9.02
C GLN A 573 2.15 16.53 -7.81
N ILE A 574 2.66 16.87 -6.64
CA ILE A 574 2.28 16.27 -5.36
C ILE A 574 1.08 17.03 -4.80
N TYR A 575 0.08 16.32 -4.28
CA TYR A 575 -1.09 16.92 -3.63
C TYR A 575 -1.16 16.47 -2.17
N ILE A 576 -1.67 17.30 -1.27
CA ILE A 576 -1.91 16.86 0.10
C ILE A 576 -3.06 15.86 0.07
N HIS A 577 -2.87 14.70 0.70
CA HIS A 577 -3.92 13.69 0.77
C HIS A 577 -5.15 14.24 1.53
N PRO A 578 -6.39 14.02 1.05
CA PRO A 578 -7.62 14.55 1.70
C PRO A 578 -7.87 14.05 3.13
N GLY A 579 -7.16 13.01 3.54
CA GLY A 579 -7.17 12.51 4.92
C GLY A 579 -6.25 13.27 5.89
N SER A 580 -5.38 14.15 5.38
CA SER A 580 -4.51 14.99 6.23
C SER A 580 -5.30 16.13 6.86
N ALA A 581 -4.92 16.51 8.08
CA ALA A 581 -5.54 17.63 8.77
C ALA A 581 -5.22 18.98 8.10
N TRP A 582 -4.17 19.05 7.28
CA TRP A 582 -3.78 20.22 6.49
C TRP A 582 -4.35 20.24 5.07
N PHE A 583 -5.31 19.39 4.73
CA PHE A 583 -5.96 19.51 3.42
C PHE A 583 -6.67 20.87 3.26
N LYS A 584 -7.06 21.56 4.35
CA LYS A 584 -7.78 22.85 4.31
C LYS A 584 -6.90 24.10 4.30
N THR A 585 -5.63 24.01 4.67
CA THR A 585 -4.72 25.15 4.71
C THR A 585 -3.52 24.79 3.86
N LEU A 586 -3.12 25.66 2.92
CA LEU A 586 -2.08 25.33 1.94
C LEU A 586 -0.78 26.06 2.29
N PRO A 587 0.05 25.55 3.21
CA PRO A 587 1.29 26.19 3.61
C PRO A 587 2.27 26.22 2.44
N ARG A 588 3.21 27.17 2.48
CA ARG A 588 4.19 27.29 1.39
C ARG A 588 5.15 26.10 1.35
N PHE A 589 5.56 25.61 2.52
CA PHE A 589 6.44 24.47 2.67
C PHE A 589 5.80 23.43 3.57
N ILE A 590 6.01 22.17 3.23
CA ILE A 590 5.52 21.03 4.01
C ILE A 590 6.60 19.98 4.14
N ILE A 591 6.52 19.21 5.22
CA ILE A 591 7.13 17.89 5.33
C ILE A 591 6.01 16.84 5.28
N ALA A 592 6.21 15.82 4.46
CA ALA A 592 5.36 14.62 4.42
C ALA A 592 6.07 13.44 5.07
N GLY A 593 5.32 12.57 5.74
CA GLY A 593 5.84 11.27 6.22
C GLY A 593 6.10 10.31 5.06
N GLU A 594 5.21 10.31 4.06
CA GLU A 594 5.36 9.52 2.83
C GLU A 594 4.72 10.20 1.63
N ILE A 595 5.19 9.84 0.42
CA ILE A 595 4.58 10.22 -0.85
C ILE A 595 4.18 8.95 -1.59
N VAL A 596 2.88 8.77 -1.79
CA VAL A 596 2.30 7.56 -2.38
C VAL A 596 1.57 7.92 -3.66
N GLN A 597 1.77 7.14 -4.71
CA GLN A 597 1.02 7.25 -5.96
C GLN A 597 -0.19 6.32 -5.93
N THR A 598 -1.38 6.91 -5.95
CA THR A 598 -2.65 6.20 -6.18
C THR A 598 -3.19 6.59 -7.56
N SER A 599 -4.24 7.40 -7.62
CA SER A 599 -4.67 8.13 -8.82
C SER A 599 -3.65 9.22 -9.18
N ARG A 600 -3.12 9.91 -8.16
CA ARG A 600 -2.04 10.89 -8.27
C ARG A 600 -1.04 10.70 -7.14
N LEU A 601 -0.02 11.54 -7.13
CA LEU A 601 0.96 11.59 -6.06
C LEU A 601 0.37 12.35 -4.88
N TYR A 602 0.18 11.66 -3.77
CA TYR A 602 -0.33 12.21 -2.54
C TYR A 602 0.72 12.20 -1.44
N ALA A 603 0.90 13.36 -0.80
CA ALA A 603 1.62 13.50 0.46
C ALA A 603 0.71 13.12 1.63
N ARG A 604 1.18 12.21 2.48
CA ARG A 604 0.46 11.76 3.69
C ARG A 604 1.28 12.09 4.94
N SER A 605 0.58 12.27 6.07
CA SER A 605 1.17 12.71 7.35
C SER A 605 1.93 14.03 7.16
N VAL A 606 1.17 15.11 6.98
CA VAL A 606 1.69 16.41 6.55
C VAL A 606 1.71 17.41 7.70
N SER A 607 2.86 18.07 7.87
CA SER A 607 3.00 19.26 8.72
C SER A 607 3.65 20.42 7.95
N PRO A 608 3.29 21.68 8.27
CA PRO A 608 3.91 22.85 7.66
C PRO A 608 5.37 23.01 8.11
N LEU A 609 6.18 23.63 7.27
CA LEU A 609 7.51 24.13 7.61
C LEU A 609 7.58 25.64 7.37
N GLU A 610 8.29 26.35 8.22
CA GLU A 610 8.60 27.76 7.98
C GLU A 610 9.84 27.88 7.08
N GLN A 611 9.93 28.97 6.34
CA GLN A 611 11.00 29.18 5.36
C GLN A 611 12.37 29.30 6.04
N GLU A 612 12.39 29.91 7.22
CA GLU A 612 13.57 30.16 8.05
C GLU A 612 14.21 28.84 8.51
N TRP A 613 13.41 27.77 8.69
CA TRP A 613 13.90 26.49 9.20
C TRP A 613 14.63 25.67 8.11
N LEU A 614 14.37 25.95 6.83
CA LEU A 614 14.89 25.13 5.72
C LEU A 614 16.41 25.15 5.60
N GLU A 615 17.06 26.28 5.93
CA GLU A 615 18.53 26.38 5.90
C GLU A 615 19.17 25.59 7.05
N ASP A 616 18.52 25.54 8.22
CA ASP A 616 18.96 24.72 9.37
C ASP A 616 18.80 23.22 9.09
N ILE A 617 17.73 22.84 8.38
CA ILE A 617 17.45 21.44 8.02
C ILE A 617 18.48 20.94 7.00
N GLN A 618 18.67 21.68 5.91
CA GLN A 618 19.66 21.35 4.89
C GLN A 618 20.18 22.62 4.21
N PRO A 619 21.48 22.92 4.30
CA PRO A 619 22.06 24.11 3.69
C PRO A 619 21.77 24.21 2.19
N GLY A 620 21.26 25.37 1.76
CA GLY A 620 20.90 25.65 0.37
C GLY A 620 19.63 24.96 -0.14
N LEU A 621 18.88 24.25 0.73
CA LEU A 621 17.60 23.63 0.37
C LEU A 621 16.56 24.67 -0.05
N SER A 622 16.47 25.78 0.71
CA SER A 622 15.55 26.88 0.40
C SER A 622 15.81 27.42 -1.01
N LYS A 623 17.08 27.69 -1.35
CA LYS A 623 17.47 28.14 -2.70
C LYS A 623 17.10 27.14 -3.79
N LYS A 624 17.30 25.84 -3.55
CA LYS A 624 16.94 24.77 -4.51
C LYS A 624 15.42 24.69 -4.72
N LEU A 625 14.64 24.74 -3.65
CA LEU A 625 13.18 24.68 -3.71
C LEU A 625 12.59 25.94 -4.37
N MET A 626 13.09 27.12 -4.00
CA MET A 626 12.66 28.40 -4.58
C MET A 626 13.05 28.56 -6.07
N ALA A 627 14.09 27.88 -6.54
CA ALA A 627 14.44 27.88 -7.96
C ALA A 627 13.37 27.23 -8.86
N PHE A 628 12.47 26.40 -8.30
CA PHE A 628 11.32 25.87 -9.03
C PHE A 628 10.19 26.90 -9.18
N ASP A 629 10.06 27.82 -8.23
CA ASP A 629 9.08 28.93 -8.20
C ASP A 629 9.49 30.04 -9.20
N SER A 630 10.77 30.43 -9.22
CA SER A 630 11.29 31.51 -10.10
C SER A 630 11.31 31.16 -11.60
N LYS A 631 11.50 29.88 -11.97
CA LYS A 631 11.38 29.41 -13.36
C LYS A 631 9.96 29.50 -13.93
N GLN A 632 8.94 29.71 -13.09
CA GLN A 632 7.54 29.89 -13.52
C GLN A 632 7.18 31.37 -13.68
N LYS A 633 7.59 32.25 -12.76
CA LYS A 633 7.36 33.71 -12.92
C LYS A 633 7.96 34.26 -14.22
N GLY A 634 9.17 33.83 -14.58
CA GLY A 634 9.80 34.22 -15.85
C GLY A 634 9.18 33.59 -17.10
N LYS A 635 8.34 32.54 -16.97
CA LYS A 635 7.60 31.95 -18.09
C LYS A 635 6.20 32.55 -18.27
N GLU A 636 5.59 33.04 -17.19
CA GLU A 636 4.30 33.73 -17.22
C GLU A 636 4.46 35.15 -17.76
N GLU A 637 5.52 35.89 -17.39
CA GLU A 637 5.77 37.24 -17.91
C GLU A 637 6.29 37.26 -19.37
N GLU A 638 7.05 36.26 -19.83
CA GLU A 638 7.47 36.18 -21.25
C GLU A 638 6.39 35.63 -22.20
N GLN A 639 5.32 35.01 -21.68
CA GLN A 639 4.21 34.51 -22.51
C GLN A 639 3.06 35.51 -22.68
N GLU A 640 3.07 36.64 -21.95
CA GLU A 640 1.94 37.58 -21.94
C GLU A 640 2.04 38.77 -22.92
N GLU A 641 3.12 38.95 -23.68
CA GLU A 641 3.23 40.15 -24.56
C GLU A 641 3.43 39.94 -26.06
N LYS A 642 3.42 38.71 -26.58
CA LYS A 642 3.47 38.51 -28.05
C LYS A 642 2.64 37.34 -28.55
N SER A 643 1.32 37.51 -28.59
CA SER A 643 0.51 36.89 -29.65
C SER A 643 -0.88 37.52 -29.81
N PHE A 644 -0.95 38.64 -30.51
CA PHE A 644 -2.18 39.00 -31.24
C PHE A 644 -1.85 39.31 -32.69
N ARG A 645 -2.64 38.70 -33.58
CA ARG A 645 -2.70 38.78 -35.06
C ARG A 645 -1.71 37.91 -35.85
N LYS A 646 -2.18 36.73 -36.27
CA LYS A 646 -2.53 36.44 -37.67
C LYS A 646 -3.23 35.08 -37.76
N ARG A 647 -4.29 35.01 -38.56
CA ARG A 647 -4.89 33.76 -39.03
C ARG A 647 -3.86 33.05 -39.91
N ASP A 648 -3.75 31.73 -39.81
CA ASP A 648 -3.93 30.88 -40.99
C ASP A 648 -4.07 29.40 -40.66
N GLN A 649 -4.87 28.76 -41.50
CA GLN A 649 -5.19 27.34 -41.54
C GLN A 649 -3.95 26.54 -41.96
N GLN A 650 -3.43 25.68 -41.08
CA GLN A 650 -2.68 24.50 -41.50
C GLN A 650 -3.07 23.30 -40.62
N ARG A 651 -4.07 22.54 -41.09
CA ARG A 651 -4.33 21.20 -40.60
C ARG A 651 -3.20 20.31 -41.12
N GLY A 652 -2.27 19.93 -40.25
CA GLY A 652 -1.20 18.99 -40.58
C GLY A 652 -1.76 17.58 -40.82
N THR A 653 -1.49 17.03 -41.99
CA THR A 653 -1.82 15.67 -42.43
C THR A 653 -0.80 14.65 -41.92
N ALA A 654 -0.59 14.59 -40.60
CA ALA A 654 0.19 13.52 -39.97
C ALA A 654 -0.72 12.77 -38.99
N GLY A 655 -0.91 11.47 -39.21
CA GLY A 655 -1.73 10.60 -38.36
C GLY A 655 -0.87 9.69 -37.50
N PHE A 656 -1.16 9.63 -36.21
CA PHE A 656 -0.53 8.78 -35.20
C PHE A 656 -1.35 7.51 -34.98
N ASP A 657 -0.73 6.35 -35.15
CA ASP A 657 -1.40 5.07 -34.94
C ASP A 657 -1.37 4.67 -33.45
N LEU A 658 -2.53 4.49 -32.87
CA LEU A 658 -2.72 4.09 -31.47
C LEU A 658 -3.72 2.94 -31.41
N TYR A 659 -3.28 1.78 -30.94
CA TYR A 659 -4.09 0.56 -30.82
C TYR A 659 -4.88 0.19 -32.08
N GLY A 660 -4.27 0.34 -33.25
CA GLY A 660 -4.89 0.01 -34.55
C GLY A 660 -5.85 1.07 -35.10
N LYS A 661 -6.03 2.20 -34.43
CA LYS A 661 -6.79 3.36 -34.93
C LYS A 661 -5.86 4.55 -35.15
N ARG A 662 -6.03 5.24 -36.28
CA ARG A 662 -5.20 6.38 -36.66
C ARG A 662 -5.83 7.69 -36.22
N TYR A 663 -5.11 8.46 -35.42
CA TYR A 663 -5.56 9.74 -34.87
C TYR A 663 -4.83 10.91 -35.52
N PRO A 664 -5.51 12.03 -35.82
CA PRO A 664 -4.85 13.20 -36.37
C PRO A 664 -3.90 13.83 -35.35
N THR A 665 -2.79 14.39 -35.80
CA THR A 665 -1.86 15.16 -34.96
C THR A 665 -1.86 16.63 -35.36
N ILE A 666 -1.63 17.49 -34.37
CA ILE A 666 -1.44 18.92 -34.56
C ILE A 666 -0.14 19.36 -33.89
N LYS A 667 0.50 20.41 -34.38
CA LYS A 667 1.67 21.00 -33.71
C LYS A 667 1.21 21.94 -32.60
N ALA A 668 1.71 21.73 -31.38
CA ALA A 668 1.47 22.60 -30.23
C ALA A 668 1.96 24.03 -30.50
N ARG A 669 1.19 25.03 -30.05
CA ARG A 669 1.55 26.46 -30.08
C ARG A 669 2.65 26.80 -29.03
N THR A 670 3.78 26.10 -29.05
CA THR A 670 4.91 26.31 -28.12
C THR A 670 6.23 26.49 -28.89
N LYS A 671 7.26 27.12 -28.28
CA LYS A 671 8.59 27.35 -28.90
C LYS A 671 9.23 26.08 -29.50
N LYS A 672 8.84 24.88 -29.04
CA LYS A 672 9.38 23.57 -29.49
C LYS A 672 8.49 22.83 -30.53
N GLN A 673 7.35 23.40 -30.95
CA GLN A 673 6.41 22.83 -31.93
C GLN A 673 6.16 21.31 -31.77
N GLN A 674 5.89 20.86 -30.55
CA GLN A 674 5.68 19.43 -30.24
C GLN A 674 4.41 18.90 -30.91
N GLU A 675 4.42 17.65 -31.38
CA GLU A 675 3.22 16.99 -31.92
C GLU A 675 2.26 16.59 -30.79
N VAL A 676 0.98 16.91 -30.98
CA VAL A 676 -0.12 16.60 -30.07
C VAL A 676 -1.14 15.75 -30.81
N VAL A 677 -1.38 14.54 -30.31
CA VAL A 677 -2.36 13.61 -30.87
C VAL A 677 -3.77 14.00 -30.43
N ILE A 678 -4.71 14.11 -31.37
CA ILE A 678 -6.09 14.50 -31.10
C ILE A 678 -6.98 13.26 -31.06
N ILE A 679 -7.54 12.98 -29.88
CA ILE A 679 -8.34 11.80 -29.61
C ILE A 679 -9.79 12.23 -29.38
N PRO A 680 -10.78 11.78 -30.18
CA PRO A 680 -12.19 12.03 -29.87
C PRO A 680 -12.55 11.54 -28.46
N LEU A 681 -13.30 12.35 -27.71
CA LEU A 681 -13.68 11.99 -26.34
C LEU A 681 -14.41 10.64 -26.26
N ASP A 682 -15.25 10.34 -27.25
CA ASP A 682 -16.01 9.08 -27.35
C ASP A 682 -15.12 7.84 -27.53
N ASP A 683 -13.89 8.02 -28.02
CA ASP A 683 -12.93 6.93 -28.18
C ASP A 683 -12.20 6.60 -26.87
N LEU A 684 -12.19 7.52 -25.89
CA LEU A 684 -11.41 7.36 -24.65
C LEU A 684 -11.70 6.04 -23.91
N PRO A 685 -12.96 5.60 -23.70
CA PRO A 685 -13.24 4.33 -23.04
C PRO A 685 -12.70 3.11 -23.81
N SER A 686 -12.67 3.18 -25.15
CA SER A 686 -12.13 2.10 -25.99
C SER A 686 -10.61 2.03 -25.94
N ILE A 687 -9.95 3.19 -25.88
CA ILE A 687 -8.49 3.32 -25.77
C ILE A 687 -8.00 2.85 -24.41
N VAL A 688 -8.69 3.18 -23.31
CA VAL A 688 -8.36 2.67 -21.97
C VAL A 688 -8.40 1.14 -21.95
N LYS A 689 -9.49 0.55 -22.45
CA LYS A 689 -9.62 -0.92 -22.56
C LYS A 689 -8.52 -1.54 -23.41
N ALA A 690 -8.13 -0.90 -24.52
CA ALA A 690 -7.05 -1.38 -25.36
C ALA A 690 -5.68 -1.25 -24.67
N ASN A 691 -5.45 -0.16 -23.94
CA ASN A 691 -4.23 0.06 -23.16
C ASN A 691 -4.05 -0.96 -22.04
N ASP A 692 -5.12 -1.30 -21.34
CA ASP A 692 -5.09 -2.25 -20.22
C ASP A 692 -4.84 -3.68 -20.69
N ARG A 693 -5.28 -4.02 -21.91
CA ARG A 693 -5.08 -5.34 -22.54
C ARG A 693 -3.78 -5.48 -23.31
N SER A 694 -3.11 -4.37 -23.64
CA SER A 694 -1.92 -4.39 -24.51
C SER A 694 -0.66 -4.83 -23.74
N PRO A 695 0.07 -5.87 -24.22
CA PRO A 695 1.33 -6.30 -23.60
C PRO A 695 2.47 -5.28 -23.78
N GLN A 696 2.39 -4.41 -24.80
CA GLN A 696 3.28 -3.27 -24.97
C GLN A 696 2.48 -1.96 -24.86
N ARG A 697 2.83 -1.14 -23.88
CA ARG A 697 2.25 0.19 -23.72
C ARG A 697 2.98 1.19 -24.62
N PRO A 698 2.25 2.12 -25.27
CA PRO A 698 2.86 3.18 -26.04
C PRO A 698 3.68 4.09 -25.12
N LYS A 699 4.66 4.80 -25.70
CA LYS A 699 5.37 5.85 -24.97
C LYS A 699 4.37 6.92 -24.53
N ASN A 700 4.62 7.59 -23.42
CA ASN A 700 3.73 8.64 -22.92
C ASN A 700 3.86 9.93 -23.78
N PHE A 701 3.17 9.95 -24.91
CA PHE A 701 3.16 11.06 -25.87
C PHE A 701 2.21 12.18 -25.44
N ARG A 702 2.24 13.32 -26.16
CA ARG A 702 1.37 14.46 -25.91
C ARG A 702 0.07 14.32 -26.69
N ALA A 703 -1.06 14.55 -26.03
CA ALA A 703 -2.38 14.37 -26.61
C ALA A 703 -3.39 15.41 -26.10
N ALA A 704 -4.56 15.44 -26.72
CA ALA A 704 -5.73 16.21 -26.28
C ALA A 704 -7.01 15.47 -26.64
N LEU A 705 -8.07 15.65 -25.83
CA LEU A 705 -9.39 15.09 -26.11
C LEU A 705 -10.21 16.07 -26.95
N ALA A 706 -10.83 15.62 -28.04
CA ALA A 706 -11.71 16.43 -28.88
C ALA A 706 -13.18 16.18 -28.53
N TYR A 707 -13.91 17.24 -28.19
CA TYR A 707 -15.34 17.19 -27.89
C TYR A 707 -16.06 18.38 -28.52
N ARG A 708 -17.02 18.10 -29.42
CA ARG A 708 -17.87 19.09 -30.10
C ARG A 708 -17.12 20.30 -30.69
N GLY A 709 -15.94 20.06 -31.27
CA GLY A 709 -15.11 21.09 -31.91
C GLY A 709 -14.15 21.84 -30.97
N PHE A 710 -14.05 21.45 -29.70
CA PHE A 710 -13.11 22.00 -28.72
C PHE A 710 -12.14 20.92 -28.21
N TYR A 711 -11.05 21.36 -27.58
CA TYR A 711 -10.07 20.49 -26.94
C TYR A 711 -10.20 20.51 -25.41
N VAL A 712 -10.16 19.33 -24.79
CA VAL A 712 -10.11 19.10 -23.34
C VAL A 712 -8.72 18.54 -23.00
N HIS A 713 -8.10 19.02 -21.92
CA HIS A 713 -6.71 18.66 -21.55
C HIS A 713 -5.73 18.78 -22.73
N TYR A 714 -5.61 19.99 -23.28
CA TYR A 714 -4.76 20.24 -24.44
C TYR A 714 -3.26 20.08 -24.13
N ASN A 715 -2.55 19.32 -24.97
CA ASN A 715 -1.11 19.07 -24.83
C ASN A 715 -0.73 18.37 -23.51
N ASP A 716 -1.64 17.53 -23.01
CA ASP A 716 -1.40 16.74 -21.81
C ASP A 716 -0.73 15.40 -22.15
N LYS A 717 -0.26 14.67 -21.14
CA LYS A 717 0.32 13.34 -21.29
C LYS A 717 -0.79 12.31 -21.57
N PHE A 718 -0.54 11.41 -22.52
CA PHE A 718 -1.49 10.36 -22.91
C PHE A 718 -2.04 9.57 -21.70
N PHE A 719 -1.18 9.13 -20.78
CA PHE A 719 -1.64 8.37 -19.61
C PHE A 719 -2.51 9.21 -18.66
N SER A 720 -2.28 10.51 -18.57
CA SER A 720 -3.13 11.43 -17.78
C SER A 720 -4.53 11.55 -18.39
N LEU A 721 -4.66 11.48 -19.73
CA LEU A 721 -5.97 11.47 -20.38
C LEU A 721 -6.75 10.18 -20.10
N LEU A 722 -6.08 9.03 -19.98
CA LEU A 722 -6.73 7.75 -19.68
C LEU A 722 -7.44 7.77 -18.32
N GLU A 723 -6.86 8.46 -17.34
CA GLU A 723 -7.43 8.61 -16.00
C GLU A 723 -8.71 9.45 -15.96
N LEU A 724 -9.01 10.22 -17.02
CA LEU A 724 -10.25 10.99 -17.15
C LEU A 724 -11.45 10.10 -17.53
N ASN A 725 -11.21 8.85 -17.93
CA ASN A 725 -12.26 7.93 -18.33
C ASN A 725 -13.24 7.67 -17.17
N GLY A 726 -14.53 7.91 -17.43
CA GLY A 726 -15.58 7.80 -16.42
C GLY A 726 -15.68 8.97 -15.43
N LYS A 727 -14.78 9.97 -15.50
CA LYS A 727 -14.78 11.14 -14.60
C LYS A 727 -15.37 12.41 -15.23
N LEU A 728 -15.33 12.50 -16.56
CA LEU A 728 -15.85 13.63 -17.33
C LEU A 728 -17.39 13.58 -17.42
N LYS A 729 -18.03 14.75 -17.44
CA LYS A 729 -19.50 14.91 -17.45
C LYS A 729 -20.02 15.55 -18.75
N PRO A 730 -19.86 14.91 -19.93
CA PRO A 730 -20.32 15.46 -21.20
C PRO A 730 -21.84 15.70 -21.26
N GLU A 731 -22.62 14.99 -20.45
CA GLU A 731 -24.08 15.10 -20.33
C GLU A 731 -24.55 16.45 -19.80
N LEU A 732 -23.72 17.18 -19.05
CA LEU A 732 -24.02 18.54 -18.57
C LEU A 732 -23.92 19.60 -19.69
N GLY A 733 -23.45 19.23 -20.88
CA GLY A 733 -23.20 20.15 -21.98
C GLY A 733 -21.96 21.03 -21.77
N ILE A 734 -21.86 22.09 -22.58
CA ILE A 734 -20.75 23.07 -22.51
C ILE A 734 -21.36 24.42 -22.14
N LEU A 735 -20.97 24.98 -21.00
CA LEU A 735 -21.38 26.30 -20.57
C LEU A 735 -20.48 27.39 -21.19
N ASP A 736 -21.09 28.48 -21.65
CA ASP A 736 -20.34 29.61 -22.23
C ASP A 736 -19.47 30.33 -21.19
N ASN A 737 -19.95 30.40 -19.95
CA ASN A 737 -19.20 30.93 -18.81
C ASN A 737 -19.55 30.13 -17.55
N PRO A 738 -18.64 30.05 -16.56
CA PRO A 738 -18.99 29.58 -15.22
C PRO A 738 -20.13 30.44 -14.63
N PRO A 739 -20.92 29.92 -13.68
CA PRO A 739 -21.91 30.72 -12.94
C PRO A 739 -21.32 32.04 -12.45
N SER A 740 -21.90 33.14 -12.92
CA SER A 740 -21.39 34.49 -12.68
C SER A 740 -21.96 35.09 -11.40
N GLY A 741 -21.10 35.68 -10.58
CA GLY A 741 -21.46 36.34 -9.34
C GLY A 741 -20.43 36.06 -8.25
N VAL A 742 -20.46 36.88 -7.21
CA VAL A 742 -19.82 36.54 -5.93
C VAL A 742 -20.92 35.96 -5.06
N PHE A 743 -20.74 34.72 -4.63
CA PHE A 743 -21.67 34.01 -3.79
C PHE A 743 -21.19 34.11 -2.35
N THR A 744 -22.11 34.30 -1.42
CA THR A 744 -21.79 34.46 0.00
C THR A 744 -22.56 33.44 0.82
N ILE A 745 -22.13 33.25 2.06
CA ILE A 745 -22.87 32.42 3.03
C ILE A 745 -24.31 32.93 3.19
N ASP A 746 -24.53 34.25 3.16
CA ASP A 746 -25.87 34.84 3.25
C ASP A 746 -26.80 34.32 2.15
N SER A 747 -26.25 34.08 0.95
CA SER A 747 -26.90 33.53 -0.23
C SER A 747 -26.60 32.03 -0.46
N ALA A 748 -26.38 31.26 0.62
CA ALA A 748 -25.99 29.84 0.55
C ALA A 748 -26.82 28.96 -0.39
N ARG A 749 -28.15 29.17 -0.46
CA ARG A 749 -29.01 28.36 -1.33
C ARG A 749 -28.64 28.52 -2.81
N LEU A 750 -28.42 29.76 -3.24
CA LEU A 750 -28.01 30.07 -4.60
C LEU A 750 -26.61 29.51 -4.90
N LEU A 751 -25.70 29.54 -3.93
CA LEU A 751 -24.38 28.93 -4.03
C LEU A 751 -24.49 27.41 -4.23
N ILE A 752 -25.27 26.72 -3.39
CA ILE A 752 -25.46 25.26 -3.42
C ILE A 752 -26.11 24.80 -4.72
N ASP A 753 -27.14 25.51 -5.20
CA ASP A 753 -27.81 25.18 -6.46
C ASP A 753 -26.86 25.27 -7.66
N ASN A 754 -25.79 26.07 -7.56
CA ASN A 754 -24.73 26.16 -8.59
C ASN A 754 -23.62 25.11 -8.44
N LEU A 755 -23.47 24.45 -7.27
CA LEU A 755 -22.46 23.39 -7.08
C LEU A 755 -22.68 22.17 -7.99
N ARG A 756 -23.90 21.96 -8.49
CA ARG A 756 -24.21 20.89 -9.47
C ARG A 756 -23.38 20.99 -10.75
N TRP A 757 -22.90 22.18 -11.08
CA TRP A 757 -22.10 22.44 -12.28
C TRP A 757 -20.61 22.13 -12.10
N LEU A 758 -20.16 21.80 -10.89
CA LEU A 758 -18.76 21.47 -10.62
C LEU A 758 -18.24 20.37 -11.55
N LEU A 759 -17.05 20.64 -12.13
CA LEU A 759 -16.37 19.82 -13.12
C LEU A 759 -17.11 19.68 -14.45
N GLY A 760 -18.19 20.45 -14.67
CA GLY A 760 -18.81 20.60 -15.98
C GLY A 760 -17.93 21.38 -16.95
N PHE A 761 -18.09 21.13 -18.25
CA PHE A 761 -17.32 21.82 -19.28
C PHE A 761 -17.72 23.29 -19.40
N THR A 762 -16.72 24.16 -19.52
CA THR A 762 -16.93 25.59 -19.75
C THR A 762 -15.89 26.18 -20.70
N LYS A 763 -16.32 27.12 -21.56
CA LYS A 763 -15.42 27.80 -22.50
C LYS A 763 -14.44 28.70 -21.76
N SER A 764 -13.18 28.68 -22.17
CA SER A 764 -12.18 29.61 -21.64
C SER A 764 -12.31 30.99 -22.29
N LYS A 765 -12.38 32.04 -21.47
CA LYS A 765 -12.30 33.43 -21.94
C LYS A 765 -10.94 33.74 -22.59
N LYS A 766 -9.87 33.07 -22.14
CA LYS A 766 -8.49 33.26 -22.62
C LYS A 766 -8.17 32.43 -23.87
N ASN A 767 -8.72 31.22 -23.99
CA ASN A 767 -8.48 30.35 -25.15
C ASN A 767 -9.77 29.69 -25.66
N ARG A 768 -10.35 30.28 -26.71
CA ARG A 768 -11.68 29.90 -27.23
C ARG A 768 -11.75 28.49 -27.82
N GLU A 769 -10.62 27.84 -28.07
CA GLU A 769 -10.55 26.47 -28.60
C GLU A 769 -10.44 25.39 -27.50
N ILE A 770 -10.16 25.78 -26.26
CA ILE A 770 -9.94 24.87 -25.12
C ILE A 770 -11.09 24.98 -24.13
N LEU A 771 -11.66 23.83 -23.75
CA LEU A 771 -12.59 23.71 -22.64
C LEU A 771 -11.81 23.57 -21.34
N GLY A 772 -12.28 24.28 -20.32
CA GLY A 772 -11.92 24.00 -18.95
C GLY A 772 -13.11 23.47 -18.17
N PHE A 773 -12.92 23.40 -16.87
CA PHE A 773 -13.81 22.80 -15.90
C PHE A 773 -14.23 23.85 -14.89
N ILE A 774 -15.52 23.82 -14.56
CA ILE A 774 -16.08 24.70 -13.55
C ILE A 774 -15.50 24.31 -12.19
N THR A 775 -14.82 25.26 -11.57
CA THR A 775 -14.09 25.09 -10.30
C THR A 775 -14.66 26.05 -9.28
N LEU A 776 -14.91 25.58 -8.05
CA LEU A 776 -15.28 26.45 -6.94
C LEU A 776 -14.00 27.03 -6.31
N GLU A 777 -13.94 28.35 -6.17
CA GLU A 777 -12.86 29.05 -5.49
C GLU A 777 -13.43 29.97 -4.41
N ALA A 778 -12.75 30.07 -3.26
CA ALA A 778 -13.06 31.05 -2.21
C ALA A 778 -11.99 32.13 -2.16
N SER A 779 -12.41 33.40 -2.06
CA SER A 779 -11.53 34.54 -1.87
C SER A 779 -11.53 34.99 -0.41
N GLY A 780 -10.98 34.17 0.50
CA GLY A 780 -10.53 34.55 1.87
C GLY A 780 -11.50 35.25 2.86
N SER A 781 -12.72 35.64 2.45
CA SER A 781 -13.65 36.49 3.21
C SER A 781 -15.10 35.98 3.12
N GLY A 782 -15.33 34.67 3.09
CA GLY A 782 -16.66 34.06 2.92
C GLY A 782 -17.29 34.28 1.53
N ASN A 783 -16.46 34.67 0.56
CA ASN A 783 -16.84 34.94 -0.82
C ASN A 783 -16.42 33.78 -1.72
N TYR A 784 -17.37 33.20 -2.43
CA TYR A 784 -17.19 32.10 -3.36
C TYR A 784 -17.42 32.54 -4.80
N ARG A 785 -16.65 31.98 -5.72
CA ARG A 785 -16.81 32.20 -7.16
C ARG A 785 -16.61 30.89 -7.91
N PHE A 786 -17.30 30.77 -9.04
CA PHE A 786 -17.03 29.70 -9.99
C PHE A 786 -16.06 30.22 -11.05
N SER A 787 -14.93 29.54 -11.19
CA SER A 787 -13.88 29.86 -12.16
C SER A 787 -13.79 28.77 -13.23
N ASN A 788 -12.96 29.04 -14.24
CA ASN A 788 -12.62 28.09 -15.29
C ASN A 788 -11.19 27.61 -15.06
N ASN A 789 -11.01 26.31 -14.85
CA ASN A 789 -9.69 25.68 -14.76
C ASN A 789 -9.48 24.72 -15.94
N PRO A 790 -8.41 24.86 -16.74
CA PRO A 790 -8.17 24.00 -17.90
C PRO A 790 -7.84 22.53 -17.55
N ASP A 791 -7.52 22.24 -16.29
CA ASP A 791 -7.15 20.91 -15.81
C ASP A 791 -8.24 20.36 -14.87
N PHE A 792 -8.83 19.22 -15.24
CA PHE A 792 -9.93 18.57 -14.51
C PHE A 792 -9.53 18.22 -13.08
N PHE A 793 -8.28 17.79 -12.94
CA PHE A 793 -7.73 17.21 -11.74
C PHE A 793 -7.41 18.31 -10.71
N ASP A 794 -6.82 19.41 -11.17
CA ASP A 794 -6.66 20.65 -10.41
C ASP A 794 -8.03 21.26 -10.05
N ALA A 795 -9.00 21.24 -10.98
CA ALA A 795 -10.37 21.68 -10.73
C ALA A 795 -11.06 20.87 -9.62
N LEU A 796 -10.89 19.55 -9.64
CA LEU A 796 -11.42 18.63 -8.63
C LEU A 796 -10.84 18.92 -7.25
N ASP A 797 -9.51 19.00 -7.13
CA ASP A 797 -8.86 19.21 -5.84
C ASP A 797 -9.16 20.61 -5.28
N THR A 798 -9.11 21.63 -6.14
CA THR A 798 -9.47 23.01 -5.76
C THR A 798 -10.93 23.08 -5.30
N SER A 799 -11.84 22.40 -6.00
CA SER A 799 -13.25 22.37 -5.58
C SER A 799 -13.45 21.60 -4.27
N LEU A 800 -12.80 20.44 -4.09
CA LEU A 800 -12.83 19.68 -2.84
C LEU A 800 -12.33 20.52 -1.66
N PHE A 801 -11.22 21.24 -1.86
CA PHE A 801 -10.65 22.16 -0.89
C PHE A 801 -11.66 23.24 -0.46
N HIS A 802 -12.28 23.93 -1.42
CA HIS A 802 -13.20 25.04 -1.13
C HIS A 802 -14.57 24.57 -0.64
N LEU A 803 -15.03 23.37 -1.01
CA LEU A 803 -16.24 22.77 -0.46
C LEU A 803 -16.10 22.49 1.04
N LEU A 804 -14.93 22.05 1.50
CA LEU A 804 -14.67 21.84 2.92
C LEU A 804 -14.66 23.12 3.74
N HIS A 805 -14.23 24.24 3.15
CA HIS A 805 -14.34 25.56 3.79
C HIS A 805 -15.79 26.02 3.83
N LEU A 806 -16.52 25.86 2.72
CA LEU A 806 -17.94 26.20 2.64
C LEU A 806 -18.77 25.41 3.66
N GLU A 807 -18.49 24.13 3.82
CA GLU A 807 -19.17 23.29 4.78
C GLU A 807 -18.98 23.80 6.23
N ASP A 808 -17.74 24.11 6.63
CA ASP A 808 -17.45 24.62 7.97
C ASP A 808 -18.11 25.98 8.18
N GLU A 809 -17.99 26.91 7.22
CA GLU A 809 -18.61 28.24 7.30
C GLU A 809 -20.15 28.18 7.42
N LEU A 810 -20.79 27.21 6.75
CA LEU A 810 -22.22 26.96 6.87
C LEU A 810 -22.60 26.37 8.23
N ARG A 811 -21.76 25.49 8.79
CA ARG A 811 -21.96 24.93 10.14
C ARG A 811 -21.82 26.02 11.21
N ASP A 812 -20.83 26.88 11.08
CA ASP A 812 -20.58 28.00 12.00
C ASP A 812 -21.68 29.06 11.94
N SER A 813 -22.36 29.18 10.79
CA SER A 813 -23.51 30.07 10.58
C SER A 813 -24.87 29.40 10.89
N ASP A 814 -24.88 28.27 11.59
CA ASP A 814 -26.06 27.48 11.98
C ASP A 814 -26.94 26.95 10.83
N ARG A 815 -26.40 26.90 9.59
CA ARG A 815 -27.07 26.39 8.38
C ARG A 815 -26.81 24.90 8.16
N LYS A 816 -27.27 24.08 9.11
CA LYS A 816 -26.95 22.64 9.18
C LYS A 816 -27.47 21.80 8.01
N LYS A 817 -28.59 22.17 7.39
CA LYS A 817 -29.15 21.43 6.23
C LYS A 817 -28.29 21.64 4.99
N GLU A 818 -27.93 22.88 4.73
CA GLU A 818 -27.05 23.32 3.66
C GLU A 818 -25.66 22.69 3.79
N ALA A 819 -25.08 22.68 4.99
CA ALA A 819 -23.80 22.01 5.24
C ALA A 819 -23.85 20.50 4.91
N LYS A 820 -24.96 19.82 5.21
CA LYS A 820 -25.13 18.40 4.89
C LYS A 820 -25.22 18.16 3.37
N GLU A 821 -25.87 19.05 2.62
CA GLU A 821 -25.89 19.00 1.15
C GLU A 821 -24.47 19.18 0.57
N VAL A 822 -23.70 20.14 1.10
CA VAL A 822 -22.30 20.37 0.71
C VAL A 822 -21.42 19.15 1.03
N SER A 823 -21.56 18.55 2.21
CA SER A 823 -20.84 17.31 2.58
C SER A 823 -21.17 16.15 1.61
N SER A 824 -22.43 16.00 1.21
CA SER A 824 -22.82 14.98 0.23
C SER A 824 -22.13 15.19 -1.13
N ILE A 825 -22.05 16.45 -1.59
CA ILE A 825 -21.34 16.80 -2.83
C ILE A 825 -19.84 16.55 -2.69
N TYR A 826 -19.25 16.95 -1.57
CA TYR A 826 -17.84 16.68 -1.25
C TYR A 826 -17.53 15.18 -1.30
N THR A 827 -18.35 14.35 -0.64
CA THR A 827 -18.19 12.88 -0.63
C THR A 827 -18.26 12.29 -2.03
N LYS A 828 -19.20 12.75 -2.87
CA LYS A 828 -19.32 12.32 -4.28
C LYS A 828 -18.14 12.74 -5.15
N LEU A 829 -17.52 13.89 -4.87
CA LEU A 829 -16.31 14.32 -5.59
C LEU A 829 -15.06 13.61 -5.07
N LEU A 830 -15.02 13.26 -3.79
CA LEU A 830 -13.90 12.56 -3.18
C LEU A 830 -13.73 11.15 -3.78
N THR A 831 -14.82 10.47 -4.14
CA THR A 831 -14.75 9.17 -4.85
C THR A 831 -14.12 9.28 -6.24
N LEU A 832 -14.12 10.47 -6.87
CA LEU A 832 -13.42 10.70 -8.14
C LEU A 832 -11.91 10.92 -7.96
N ALA A 833 -11.49 11.29 -6.74
CA ALA A 833 -10.09 11.51 -6.36
C ALA A 833 -9.40 10.23 -5.86
N GLN A 834 -10.17 9.33 -5.23
CA GLN A 834 -9.74 7.97 -4.86
C GLN A 834 -9.60 7.06 -6.09
#